data_AF-A0A9X3P680-F1
#
_entry.id   AF-A0A9X3P680-F1
#
_cell.length_a   1.000
_cell.length_b   1.000
_cell.length_c   1.000
_cell.angle_alpha   90.00
_cell.angle_beta   90.00
_cell.angle_gamma   90.00
#
_symmetry.space_group_name_H-M   'P 1'
#
loop_
_entity.id
_entity.type
_entity.pdbx_description
1 polymer ?
#
loop_
_entity_poly.entity_id
_entity_poly.type
_entity_poly.pdbx_seq_one_letter_code
_entity_poly.pdbx_strand_id
1 'polypeptide(L)'
;MTRGQPRRSQRSRLLTAALALAAMLIALLAVPSAASAASAATVYYRALTAWTTVNIHYAPTGGSWTPVPGVPMEAACTGWYSHEIDLGTAAGAQVSFNNGSGTWDNNNGANYAVGSGDFTIASGVMSTGNPCGGEQAVVYYDLASMGWTQAYLHYAVNGVWTTAPGAAMVEAACAGWARLTVPLGSAANLKAAFNNGSSLWDNNAGADYTIGAGVTTVSDAAVTADAADPCVAAEPDTVAPAAPQGLTATVNATTMILSWTAATDDVGVTGYRLTRTSADGTVARTTASTKFTDANLDPNTAYTYAVAAFDAAGNVSAASASVSATTGEVPDAATTGEMLGGDPRQDPIYFAMTARFYDGDESNNRGGSKHETSGNAENDDPMFRGDFSGLMDRLDYIKALGFSAVWITPVVLNRSDYDYHGYHGYDFYEIDARLESEGASYQDFIDTAHDKGMKIYQDVVFNHSSRWGALGLETPTVYGVQDSQWGDFYDTYNPDFTYDGLSVEPNSGRSYYNGDLWSTAEPADNTCRNWGVFSGNYSSEGWKVYNRQWPSATSGMFSAENYHQCWIGNWEGEDARSCWLHEDLADFNTESEAVQDYLIGAYKQYIDMGVDGFRVDTAVHIPRVTWNRVFLPALQEHLEAKYGAEKAQDFYIFGEVAAFVHDRWNRGSVNHSAQFYTWQERREYAADDATAALEQYDWENAQGTENQPTSTNAFLQGNTYHAPDYSRFSGMNIIDMRMHMNFGEASNAFHNGKDSDPWVNDATFNAVYVDSHDYGPNKSSSRYSGGTTAWAENMNLMWTFRGIPTLYYGSEIEFQAGAQIDCGPSCPLAETGRAYYGDHLEGTLSVSDFGQVDSATGAIATTLNQPLVEHLQRLGEIRRAVPALSMGQYSTENISGGIAFKRRYTDSSVDSFALVAISSSATFSGIPNGTYTDAVSGATTTVTNGTLTASVSGQGDMAVYVLATALTAAPGQVGDAGPYLS
;
A
#
# COMPACT_ATOMS: atom_id res chain seq x y z
N MET A 1 10.16 60.00 -52.55
CA MET A 1 9.25 60.65 -53.52
C MET A 1 8.11 59.68 -53.78
N THR A 2 7.03 59.78 -53.00
CA THR A 2 5.75 60.45 -53.34
C THR A 2 4.98 59.67 -54.41
N ARG A 3 3.72 59.24 -54.26
CA ARG A 3 2.56 59.55 -53.39
C ARG A 3 1.52 58.43 -53.71
N GLY A 4 0.51 58.10 -52.93
CA GLY A 4 -0.05 58.70 -51.74
C GLY A 4 -1.22 57.83 -51.25
N GLN A 5 -1.21 57.60 -49.94
CA GLN A 5 -2.37 57.31 -49.09
C GLN A 5 -3.15 58.63 -48.84
N PRO A 6 -4.21 58.74 -48.00
CA PRO A 6 -5.16 57.75 -47.44
C PRO A 6 -6.63 58.29 -47.22
N ARG A 7 -7.44 57.46 -46.52
CA ARG A 7 -8.40 57.79 -45.42
C ARG A 7 -9.84 58.28 -45.69
N ARG A 8 -10.77 57.49 -45.12
CA ARG A 8 -11.95 57.79 -44.25
C ARG A 8 -13.02 58.80 -44.73
N SER A 9 -14.30 58.41 -44.67
CA SER A 9 -15.30 58.98 -43.71
C SER A 9 -16.70 58.37 -43.84
N GLN A 10 -17.53 58.64 -42.82
CA GLN A 10 -18.83 58.10 -42.46
C GLN A 10 -20.06 58.63 -43.25
N ARG A 11 -21.13 57.81 -43.23
CA ARG A 11 -22.60 58.09 -43.10
C ARG A 11 -23.20 59.43 -43.61
N SER A 12 -24.23 59.34 -44.47
CA SER A 12 -25.56 60.02 -44.39
C SER A 12 -26.38 59.82 -45.71
N ARG A 13 -27.54 59.15 -45.67
CA ARG A 13 -28.95 59.64 -45.70
C ARG A 13 -29.52 60.15 -47.06
N LEU A 14 -30.54 59.40 -47.54
CA LEU A 14 -31.85 59.81 -48.12
C LEU A 14 -31.95 60.51 -49.50
N LEU A 15 -32.76 59.93 -50.41
CA LEU A 15 -33.83 60.53 -51.26
C LEU A 15 -34.40 59.41 -52.20
N THR A 16 -35.60 58.85 -51.98
CA THR A 16 -36.94 59.15 -52.58
C THR A 16 -37.04 59.02 -54.12
N ALA A 17 -38.12 58.60 -54.80
CA ALA A 17 -39.37 57.88 -54.53
C ALA A 17 -40.14 57.74 -55.89
N ALA A 18 -40.82 56.60 -56.09
CA ALA A 18 -42.04 56.28 -56.86
C ALA A 18 -42.55 57.13 -58.07
N LEU A 19 -42.91 56.43 -59.17
CA LEU A 19 -44.16 56.60 -59.94
C LEU A 19 -45.07 55.40 -59.58
N ALA A 20 -46.24 55.52 -58.93
CA ALA A 20 -47.54 56.11 -59.32
C ALA A 20 -48.31 55.25 -60.36
N LEU A 21 -49.30 54.43 -59.97
CA LEU A 21 -50.71 54.70 -59.61
C LEU A 21 -51.68 54.82 -60.81
N ALA A 22 -52.61 53.88 -60.93
CA ALA A 22 -54.02 54.03 -61.34
C ALA A 22 -54.73 52.69 -61.03
N ALA A 23 -55.89 52.56 -60.37
CA ALA A 23 -56.86 53.51 -59.86
C ALA A 23 -57.69 52.84 -58.74
N MET A 24 -58.08 53.63 -57.72
CA MET A 24 -59.11 53.29 -56.73
C MET A 24 -60.50 53.66 -57.27
N LEU A 25 -61.57 52.89 -56.94
CA LEU A 25 -62.85 53.43 -56.44
C LEU A 25 -63.84 52.33 -55.94
N ILE A 26 -64.11 52.34 -54.62
CA ILE A 26 -65.41 52.34 -53.90
C ILE A 26 -66.43 51.16 -54.06
N ALA A 27 -66.52 50.39 -52.95
CA ALA A 27 -67.67 49.98 -52.12
C ALA A 27 -68.78 48.98 -52.57
N LEU A 28 -68.95 48.00 -51.66
CA LEU A 28 -70.16 47.34 -51.14
C LEU A 28 -70.97 46.33 -51.99
N LEU A 29 -71.18 45.17 -51.34
CA LEU A 29 -72.22 44.13 -51.47
C LEU A 29 -72.00 42.98 -52.47
N ALA A 30 -71.37 41.90 -51.98
CA ALA A 30 -71.83 40.53 -52.19
C ALA A 30 -71.25 39.61 -51.10
N VAL A 31 -72.11 38.97 -50.32
CA VAL A 31 -71.72 37.81 -49.48
C VAL A 31 -71.76 36.56 -50.37
N PRO A 32 -70.73 35.71 -50.34
CA PRO A 32 -70.90 34.28 -50.54
C PRO A 32 -70.58 33.51 -49.24
N SER A 33 -71.30 32.41 -49.10
CA SER A 33 -71.42 31.48 -47.97
C SER A 33 -70.11 31.01 -47.33
N ALA A 34 -70.15 30.82 -46.00
CA ALA A 34 -69.18 30.03 -45.26
C ALA A 34 -69.07 28.61 -45.85
N ALA A 35 -67.87 28.22 -46.27
CA ALA A 35 -67.50 26.82 -46.39
C ALA A 35 -67.06 26.35 -44.99
N SER A 36 -67.73 25.33 -44.44
CA SER A 36 -67.30 24.69 -43.19
C SER A 36 -65.90 24.11 -43.37
N ALA A 37 -65.00 24.33 -42.41
CA ALA A 37 -63.73 23.60 -42.34
C ALA A 37 -64.03 22.10 -42.30
N ALA A 38 -63.46 21.32 -43.22
CA ALA A 38 -63.58 19.87 -43.21
C ALA A 38 -62.96 19.34 -41.91
N SER A 39 -63.69 18.50 -41.17
CA SER A 39 -63.16 17.83 -39.99
C SER A 39 -62.51 16.50 -40.40
N ALA A 40 -61.36 16.17 -39.83
CA ALA A 40 -60.65 14.92 -40.10
C ALA A 40 -60.40 14.14 -38.80
N ALA A 41 -60.25 12.82 -38.92
CA ALA A 41 -59.85 11.93 -37.84
C ALA A 41 -58.56 11.20 -38.20
N THR A 42 -57.49 11.38 -37.42
CA THR A 42 -56.26 10.60 -37.57
C THR A 42 -56.33 9.39 -36.66
N VAL A 43 -56.31 8.18 -37.23
CA VAL A 43 -56.41 6.95 -36.45
C VAL A 43 -55.07 6.23 -36.46
N TYR A 44 -54.52 6.02 -35.27
CA TYR A 44 -53.33 5.22 -35.02
C TYR A 44 -53.72 3.86 -34.46
N TYR A 45 -53.24 2.78 -35.07
CA TYR A 45 -53.57 1.41 -34.69
C TYR A 45 -52.31 0.58 -34.44
N ARG A 46 -52.27 -0.12 -33.29
CA ARG A 46 -51.23 -1.11 -32.98
C ARG A 46 -51.73 -2.50 -33.32
N ALA A 47 -51.13 -3.10 -34.33
CA ALA A 47 -51.57 -4.38 -34.87
C ALA A 47 -51.42 -5.53 -33.86
N LEU A 48 -52.34 -6.48 -33.90
CA LEU A 48 -52.23 -7.73 -33.13
C LEU A 48 -51.03 -8.54 -33.62
N THR A 49 -50.38 -9.27 -32.70
CA THR A 49 -49.16 -10.05 -32.97
C THR A 49 -49.38 -10.98 -34.17
N ALA A 50 -48.48 -10.91 -35.17
CA ALA A 50 -48.49 -11.62 -36.47
C ALA A 50 -49.13 -10.91 -37.68
N TRP A 51 -49.61 -9.67 -37.59
CA TRP A 51 -50.04 -8.91 -38.78
C TRP A 51 -48.88 -8.17 -39.44
N THR A 52 -48.59 -8.48 -40.71
CA THR A 52 -47.57 -7.82 -41.55
C THR A 52 -48.16 -6.79 -42.52
N THR A 53 -49.48 -6.70 -42.58
CA THR A 53 -50.23 -5.69 -43.36
C THR A 53 -51.41 -5.26 -42.51
N VAL A 54 -51.71 -3.96 -42.51
CA VAL A 54 -52.80 -3.38 -41.72
C VAL A 54 -53.63 -2.49 -42.62
N ASN A 55 -54.93 -2.78 -42.73
CA ASN A 55 -55.88 -1.94 -43.43
C ASN A 55 -56.91 -1.41 -42.45
N ILE A 56 -57.30 -0.14 -42.61
CA ILE A 56 -58.44 0.46 -41.94
C ILE A 56 -59.65 0.43 -42.88
N HIS A 57 -60.71 -0.20 -42.42
CA HIS A 57 -62.00 -0.20 -43.09
C HIS A 57 -62.92 0.70 -42.27
N TYR A 58 -63.41 1.79 -42.86
CA TYR A 58 -64.19 2.80 -42.16
C TYR A 58 -65.43 3.26 -42.93
N ALA A 59 -66.36 3.88 -42.21
CA ALA A 59 -67.50 4.63 -42.73
C ALA A 59 -67.72 5.91 -41.90
N PRO A 60 -67.63 7.12 -42.50
CA PRO A 60 -68.10 8.34 -41.83
C PRO A 60 -69.56 8.21 -41.43
N THR A 61 -69.98 8.87 -40.35
CA THR A 61 -71.32 8.75 -39.78
C THR A 61 -72.38 9.16 -40.81
N GLY A 62 -73.25 8.21 -41.20
CA GLY A 62 -74.25 8.40 -42.26
C GLY A 62 -73.74 8.18 -43.69
N GLY A 63 -72.47 7.85 -43.86
CA GLY A 63 -71.83 7.50 -45.13
C GLY A 63 -71.78 5.99 -45.41
N SER A 64 -71.17 5.63 -46.54
CA SER A 64 -70.93 4.22 -46.92
C SER A 64 -69.57 3.74 -46.45
N TRP A 65 -69.45 2.44 -46.16
CA TRP A 65 -68.16 1.81 -45.86
C TRP A 65 -67.24 1.80 -47.08
N THR A 66 -65.95 2.00 -46.83
CA THR A 66 -64.88 1.74 -47.81
C THR A 66 -65.00 0.31 -48.38
N PRO A 67 -64.59 0.01 -49.61
CA PRO A 67 -64.60 -1.37 -50.11
C PRO A 67 -63.66 -2.28 -49.31
N VAL A 68 -64.02 -3.54 -49.04
CA VAL A 68 -63.15 -4.55 -48.40
C VAL A 68 -61.95 -4.87 -49.30
N PRO A 69 -60.70 -4.92 -48.81
CA PRO A 69 -60.27 -4.97 -47.40
C PRO A 69 -60.07 -3.61 -46.70
N GLY A 70 -60.62 -2.51 -47.19
CA GLY A 70 -60.40 -1.18 -46.64
C GLY A 70 -59.17 -0.51 -47.26
N VAL A 71 -58.68 0.53 -46.59
CA VAL A 71 -57.53 1.33 -47.04
C VAL A 71 -56.28 0.91 -46.28
N PRO A 72 -55.14 0.67 -46.94
CA PRO A 72 -53.88 0.40 -46.26
C PRO A 72 -53.49 1.53 -45.31
N MET A 73 -53.08 1.17 -44.10
CA MET A 73 -52.48 2.10 -43.15
C MET A 73 -50.96 2.11 -43.33
N GLU A 74 -50.35 3.29 -43.21
CA GLU A 74 -48.89 3.43 -43.30
C GLU A 74 -48.25 3.27 -41.92
N ALA A 75 -46.99 2.82 -41.87
CA ALA A 75 -46.24 2.78 -40.61
C ALA A 75 -45.99 4.21 -40.13
N ALA A 76 -46.45 4.52 -38.91
CA ALA A 76 -46.35 5.86 -38.33
C ALA A 76 -45.11 6.00 -37.43
N CYS A 77 -44.91 5.04 -36.53
CA CYS A 77 -43.73 4.88 -35.70
C CYS A 77 -43.65 3.42 -35.21
N THR A 78 -42.62 3.05 -34.43
CA THR A 78 -42.37 1.65 -34.04
C THR A 78 -43.61 0.98 -33.46
N GLY A 79 -44.16 0.01 -34.19
CA GLY A 79 -45.34 -0.77 -33.80
C GLY A 79 -46.70 -0.11 -34.05
N TRP A 80 -46.75 1.10 -34.60
CA TRP A 80 -48.00 1.85 -34.86
C TRP A 80 -48.18 2.15 -36.35
N TYR A 81 -49.42 2.01 -36.83
CA TYR A 81 -49.84 2.36 -38.17
C TYR A 81 -50.83 3.52 -38.12
N SER A 82 -50.82 4.44 -39.09
CA SER A 82 -51.75 5.56 -39.14
C SER A 82 -52.53 5.67 -40.45
N HIS A 83 -53.70 6.27 -40.36
CA HIS A 83 -54.47 6.73 -41.50
C HIS A 83 -55.34 7.93 -41.12
N GLU A 84 -55.41 8.93 -41.99
CA GLU A 84 -56.29 10.08 -41.83
C GLU A 84 -57.59 9.84 -42.60
N ILE A 85 -58.72 10.00 -41.90
CA ILE A 85 -60.06 9.90 -42.45
C ILE A 85 -60.60 11.32 -42.63
N ASP A 86 -60.91 11.69 -43.87
CA ASP A 86 -61.71 12.89 -44.15
C ASP A 86 -63.17 12.63 -43.77
N LEU A 87 -63.65 13.34 -42.74
CA LEU A 87 -65.03 13.22 -42.28
C LEU A 87 -65.98 14.19 -43.01
N GLY A 88 -65.45 15.16 -43.78
CA GLY A 88 -66.23 16.25 -44.36
C GLY A 88 -67.07 16.96 -43.28
N THR A 89 -68.40 16.84 -43.39
CA THR A 89 -69.38 17.39 -42.42
C THR A 89 -69.90 16.35 -41.40
N ALA A 90 -69.43 15.10 -41.45
CA ALA A 90 -69.84 14.07 -40.51
C ALA A 90 -69.20 14.29 -39.13
N ALA A 91 -69.93 13.98 -38.05
CA ALA A 91 -69.45 14.18 -36.68
C ALA A 91 -68.37 13.17 -36.21
N GLY A 92 -68.08 12.15 -37.03
CA GLY A 92 -67.17 11.05 -36.71
C GLY A 92 -67.31 9.89 -37.69
N ALA A 93 -66.57 8.80 -37.49
CA ALA A 93 -66.61 7.58 -38.31
C ALA A 93 -66.65 6.32 -37.45
N GLN A 94 -67.20 5.24 -38.01
CA GLN A 94 -66.99 3.88 -37.50
C GLN A 94 -65.79 3.27 -38.22
N VAL A 95 -64.88 2.63 -37.49
CA VAL A 95 -63.65 2.04 -38.01
C VAL A 95 -63.45 0.61 -37.52
N SER A 96 -62.82 -0.21 -38.34
CA SER A 96 -62.39 -1.58 -38.06
C SER A 96 -61.10 -1.86 -38.82
N PHE A 97 -60.32 -2.85 -38.37
CA PHE A 97 -59.01 -3.14 -38.94
C PHE A 97 -58.94 -4.57 -39.45
N ASN A 98 -58.11 -4.84 -40.46
CA ASN A 98 -57.86 -6.19 -40.94
C ASN A 98 -56.48 -6.35 -41.56
N ASN A 99 -56.04 -7.60 -41.69
CA ASN A 99 -54.74 -7.96 -42.24
C ASN A 99 -54.68 -8.05 -43.78
N GLY A 100 -55.72 -7.65 -44.50
CA GLY A 100 -55.81 -7.80 -45.95
C GLY A 100 -56.10 -9.23 -46.44
N SER A 101 -56.10 -10.23 -45.56
CA SER A 101 -56.34 -11.64 -45.87
C SER A 101 -57.52 -12.25 -45.11
N GLY A 102 -58.46 -11.43 -44.65
CA GLY A 102 -59.74 -11.87 -44.07
C GLY A 102 -59.80 -12.03 -42.55
N THR A 103 -58.75 -11.66 -41.81
CA THR A 103 -58.79 -11.57 -40.33
C THR A 103 -59.10 -10.15 -39.90
N TRP A 104 -60.06 -9.97 -39.00
CA TRP A 104 -60.59 -8.66 -38.61
C TRP A 104 -60.44 -8.39 -37.12
N ASP A 105 -60.14 -7.13 -36.80
CA ASP A 105 -60.34 -6.51 -35.48
C ASP A 105 -61.47 -5.49 -35.62
N ASN A 106 -62.64 -5.90 -35.17
CA ASN A 106 -63.86 -5.10 -35.16
C ASN A 106 -64.41 -4.94 -33.74
N ASN A 107 -63.53 -4.95 -32.73
CA ASN A 107 -63.92 -4.83 -31.32
C ASN A 107 -65.04 -5.81 -30.91
N ASN A 108 -64.84 -7.11 -31.16
CA ASN A 108 -65.85 -8.14 -30.89
C ASN A 108 -67.22 -7.88 -31.56
N GLY A 109 -67.22 -7.33 -32.77
CA GLY A 109 -68.42 -7.07 -33.57
C GLY A 109 -69.05 -5.68 -33.39
N ALA A 110 -68.48 -4.81 -32.56
CA ALA A 110 -69.03 -3.47 -32.27
C ALA A 110 -68.45 -2.33 -33.11
N ASN A 111 -67.29 -2.52 -33.76
CA ASN A 111 -66.45 -1.48 -34.39
C ASN A 111 -65.98 -0.39 -33.38
N TYR A 112 -65.05 0.45 -33.81
CA TYR A 112 -64.56 1.59 -33.03
C TYR A 112 -65.17 2.90 -33.57
N ALA A 113 -65.59 3.79 -32.67
CA ALA A 113 -66.19 5.06 -33.05
C ALA A 113 -65.19 6.21 -32.82
N VAL A 114 -64.78 6.90 -33.89
CA VAL A 114 -63.83 8.02 -33.82
C VAL A 114 -64.53 9.34 -34.17
N GLY A 115 -64.17 10.43 -33.47
CA GLY A 115 -64.61 11.80 -33.77
C GLY A 115 -63.55 12.57 -34.56
N SER A 116 -63.63 13.90 -34.61
CA SER A 116 -62.55 14.73 -35.16
C SER A 116 -61.35 14.79 -34.21
N GLY A 117 -60.13 14.65 -34.72
CA GLY A 117 -58.88 14.67 -33.94
C GLY A 117 -58.11 13.34 -34.00
N ASP A 118 -57.09 13.21 -33.15
CA ASP A 118 -56.20 12.03 -33.15
C ASP A 118 -56.69 10.96 -32.17
N PHE A 119 -56.68 9.69 -32.61
CA PHE A 119 -57.13 8.54 -31.82
C PHE A 119 -56.12 7.39 -31.89
N THR A 120 -55.88 6.72 -30.77
CA THR A 120 -55.06 5.51 -30.66
C THR A 120 -55.92 4.30 -30.34
N ILE A 121 -55.74 3.19 -31.05
CA ILE A 121 -56.44 1.93 -30.82
C ILE A 121 -55.43 0.79 -30.71
N ALA A 122 -55.44 0.07 -29.59
CA ALA A 122 -54.57 -1.09 -29.35
C ALA A 122 -55.29 -2.11 -28.46
N SER A 123 -55.23 -3.40 -28.83
CA SER A 123 -55.79 -4.51 -28.05
C SER A 123 -57.24 -4.30 -27.59
N GLY A 124 -58.11 -3.72 -28.44
CA GLY A 124 -59.51 -3.45 -28.10
C GLY A 124 -59.77 -2.16 -27.32
N VAL A 125 -58.74 -1.40 -26.95
CA VAL A 125 -58.86 -0.15 -26.18
C VAL A 125 -58.63 1.06 -27.10
N MET A 126 -59.51 2.06 -26.99
CA MET A 126 -59.41 3.33 -27.73
C MET A 126 -59.09 4.49 -26.78
N SER A 127 -58.20 5.39 -27.19
CA SER A 127 -57.84 6.63 -26.49
C SER A 127 -57.60 7.77 -27.48
N THR A 128 -57.43 9.00 -26.99
CA THR A 128 -57.19 10.20 -27.82
C THR A 128 -55.72 10.62 -27.78
N GLY A 129 -55.16 11.05 -28.91
CA GLY A 129 -53.79 11.57 -29.03
C GLY A 129 -52.98 10.96 -30.17
N ASN A 130 -51.82 11.56 -30.43
CA ASN A 130 -50.84 11.06 -31.40
C ASN A 130 -49.75 10.26 -30.65
N PRO A 131 -49.66 8.93 -30.82
CA PRO A 131 -48.64 8.11 -30.15
C PRO A 131 -47.24 8.31 -30.73
N CYS A 132 -47.16 8.99 -31.88
CA CYS A 132 -45.92 9.32 -32.59
C CYS A 132 -45.57 10.82 -32.50
N GLY A 133 -46.30 11.61 -31.69
CA GLY A 133 -46.09 13.05 -31.52
C GLY A 133 -46.04 13.47 -30.05
N GLY A 134 -44.85 13.87 -29.58
CA GLY A 134 -44.58 14.33 -28.22
C GLY A 134 -43.11 14.15 -27.84
N GLU A 135 -42.67 14.78 -26.74
CA GLU A 135 -41.35 14.49 -26.15
C GLU A 135 -41.23 12.99 -25.84
N GLN A 136 -40.06 12.41 -26.05
CA GLN A 136 -39.79 10.99 -25.80
C GLN A 136 -38.61 10.85 -24.85
N ALA A 137 -38.68 9.89 -23.95
CA ALA A 137 -37.54 9.45 -23.15
C ALA A 137 -36.91 8.23 -23.84
N VAL A 138 -35.67 8.35 -24.32
CA VAL A 138 -34.87 7.23 -24.81
C VAL A 138 -33.98 6.77 -23.67
N VAL A 139 -34.29 5.62 -23.08
CA VAL A 139 -33.65 5.13 -21.85
C VAL A 139 -32.68 4.02 -22.18
N TYR A 140 -31.42 4.21 -21.79
CA TYR A 140 -30.39 3.19 -21.73
C TYR A 140 -30.15 2.77 -20.28
N TYR A 141 -30.08 1.48 -20.02
CA TYR A 141 -29.84 0.92 -18.68
C TYR A 141 -28.65 -0.03 -18.71
N ASP A 142 -27.68 0.17 -17.83
CA ASP A 142 -26.49 -0.66 -17.70
C ASP A 142 -26.84 -1.98 -17.01
N LEU A 143 -26.62 -3.07 -17.73
CA LEU A 143 -26.87 -4.41 -17.25
C LEU A 143 -25.73 -4.93 -16.35
N ALA A 144 -24.50 -4.46 -16.56
CA ALA A 144 -23.32 -4.95 -15.87
C ALA A 144 -23.28 -4.51 -14.40
N SER A 145 -23.68 -3.27 -14.11
CA SER A 145 -23.71 -2.73 -12.74
C SER A 145 -24.58 -3.55 -11.80
N MET A 146 -25.58 -4.27 -12.33
CA MET A 146 -26.49 -5.12 -11.55
C MET A 146 -26.30 -6.63 -11.82
N GLY A 147 -25.36 -7.02 -12.68
CA GLY A 147 -25.15 -8.41 -13.09
C GLY A 147 -26.34 -9.02 -13.83
N TRP A 148 -27.11 -8.23 -14.57
CA TRP A 148 -28.31 -8.67 -15.29
C TRP A 148 -28.00 -9.01 -16.75
N THR A 149 -28.86 -9.82 -17.38
CA THR A 149 -28.78 -10.13 -18.83
C THR A 149 -29.96 -9.57 -19.62
N GLN A 150 -30.99 -9.08 -18.93
CA GLN A 150 -32.18 -8.44 -19.49
C GLN A 150 -32.75 -7.46 -18.44
N ALA A 151 -33.23 -6.31 -18.89
CA ALA A 151 -33.94 -5.34 -18.05
C ALA A 151 -35.37 -5.11 -18.53
N TYR A 152 -36.24 -4.75 -17.58
CA TYR A 152 -37.61 -4.27 -17.77
C TYR A 152 -37.73 -2.92 -17.10
N LEU A 153 -38.28 -1.95 -17.83
CA LEU A 153 -38.61 -0.63 -17.31
C LEU A 153 -40.07 -0.63 -16.83
N HIS A 154 -40.25 -0.61 -15.52
CA HIS A 154 -41.53 -0.32 -14.90
C HIS A 154 -41.63 1.19 -14.71
N TYR A 155 -42.59 1.84 -15.35
CA TYR A 155 -42.66 3.31 -15.34
C TYR A 155 -44.07 3.86 -15.17
N ALA A 156 -44.16 5.14 -14.80
CA ALA A 156 -45.37 5.95 -14.80
C ALA A 156 -45.17 7.29 -15.52
N VAL A 157 -45.96 7.50 -16.59
CA VAL A 157 -46.13 8.80 -17.24
C VAL A 157 -47.39 9.44 -16.65
N ASN A 158 -47.31 10.67 -16.15
CA ASN A 158 -48.43 11.37 -15.49
C ASN A 158 -49.06 10.59 -14.30
N GLY A 159 -48.26 9.80 -13.59
CA GLY A 159 -48.66 9.12 -12.34
C GLY A 159 -49.41 7.79 -12.51
N VAL A 160 -49.59 7.29 -13.74
CA VAL A 160 -50.17 5.96 -13.99
C VAL A 160 -49.07 4.96 -14.28
N TRP A 161 -48.85 4.01 -13.36
CA TRP A 161 -47.83 2.97 -13.50
C TRP A 161 -48.24 1.88 -14.49
N THR A 162 -47.25 1.41 -15.26
CA THR A 162 -47.33 0.14 -16.01
C THR A 162 -47.61 -1.04 -15.06
N THR A 163 -48.08 -2.18 -15.57
CA THR A 163 -48.20 -3.39 -14.74
C THR A 163 -46.83 -4.07 -14.60
N ALA A 164 -46.44 -4.48 -13.38
CA ALA A 164 -45.19 -5.20 -13.16
C ALA A 164 -45.14 -6.51 -13.99
N PRO A 165 -44.00 -6.87 -14.60
CA PRO A 165 -42.66 -6.29 -14.44
C PRO A 165 -42.39 -5.01 -15.25
N GLY A 166 -43.36 -4.44 -15.95
CA GLY A 166 -43.14 -3.28 -16.83
C GLY A 166 -42.78 -3.71 -18.26
N ALA A 167 -42.27 -2.76 -19.06
CA ALA A 167 -41.95 -2.98 -20.46
C ALA A 167 -40.53 -3.54 -20.62
N ALA A 168 -40.40 -4.64 -21.36
CA ALA A 168 -39.08 -5.22 -21.66
C ALA A 168 -38.24 -4.23 -22.50
N MET A 169 -37.00 -3.97 -22.07
CA MET A 169 -36.06 -3.11 -22.78
C MET A 169 -35.34 -3.94 -23.85
N VAL A 170 -35.97 -4.05 -25.01
CA VAL A 170 -35.56 -4.94 -26.12
C VAL A 170 -35.20 -4.19 -27.39
N GLU A 171 -35.11 -2.86 -27.33
CA GLU A 171 -34.66 -2.07 -28.48
C GLU A 171 -33.16 -2.30 -28.70
N ALA A 172 -32.72 -2.15 -29.95
CA ALA A 172 -31.34 -2.39 -30.33
C ALA A 172 -30.38 -1.52 -29.49
N ALA A 173 -29.43 -2.17 -28.83
CA ALA A 173 -28.39 -1.58 -28.00
C ALA A 173 -27.09 -2.38 -28.17
N CYS A 174 -25.99 -1.79 -27.72
CA CYS A 174 -24.66 -2.36 -27.68
C CYS A 174 -24.51 -3.30 -26.47
N ALA A 175 -23.45 -4.13 -26.48
CA ALA A 175 -23.21 -5.09 -25.40
C ALA A 175 -23.13 -4.37 -24.03
N GLY A 176 -23.81 -4.93 -23.02
CA GLY A 176 -23.87 -4.36 -21.67
C GLY A 176 -25.01 -3.36 -21.43
N TRP A 177 -25.70 -2.89 -22.47
CA TRP A 177 -26.78 -1.90 -22.34
C TRP A 177 -28.13 -2.46 -22.80
N ALA A 178 -29.20 -2.11 -22.07
CA ALA A 178 -30.58 -2.33 -22.48
C ALA A 178 -31.22 -1.00 -22.90
N ARG A 179 -32.08 -1.00 -23.92
CA ARG A 179 -32.71 0.23 -24.46
C ARG A 179 -34.22 0.14 -24.54
N LEU A 180 -34.90 1.25 -24.20
CA LEU A 180 -36.33 1.43 -24.45
C LEU A 180 -36.69 2.90 -24.68
N THR A 181 -37.53 3.17 -25.66
CA THR A 181 -38.08 4.49 -25.95
C THR A 181 -39.50 4.59 -25.41
N VAL A 182 -39.74 5.57 -24.53
CA VAL A 182 -41.04 5.81 -23.90
C VAL A 182 -41.62 7.13 -24.39
N PRO A 183 -42.79 7.13 -25.06
CA PRO A 183 -43.49 8.36 -25.39
C PRO A 183 -43.98 9.08 -24.11
N LEU A 184 -43.57 10.34 -23.92
CA LEU A 184 -44.03 11.16 -22.78
C LEU A 184 -45.29 11.97 -23.11
N GLY A 185 -45.60 12.16 -24.38
CA GLY A 185 -46.71 13.01 -24.82
C GLY A 185 -46.46 14.47 -24.44
N SER A 186 -47.30 15.03 -23.57
CA SER A 186 -47.13 16.38 -23.00
C SER A 186 -46.48 16.40 -21.62
N ALA A 187 -46.03 15.26 -21.09
CA ALA A 187 -45.35 15.17 -19.80
C ALA A 187 -43.86 15.51 -19.96
N ALA A 188 -43.28 16.20 -18.97
CA ALA A 188 -41.85 16.56 -18.99
C ALA A 188 -40.92 15.41 -18.55
N ASN A 189 -41.46 14.40 -17.84
CA ASN A 189 -40.72 13.25 -17.34
C ASN A 189 -41.64 12.07 -17.02
N LEU A 190 -41.02 10.92 -16.76
CA LEU A 190 -41.62 9.70 -16.20
C LEU A 190 -40.95 9.33 -14.88
N LYS A 191 -41.70 8.65 -14.00
CA LYS A 191 -41.12 7.90 -12.87
C LYS A 191 -40.80 6.48 -13.30
N ALA A 192 -39.71 5.90 -12.80
CA ALA A 192 -39.22 4.60 -13.26
C ALA A 192 -38.61 3.74 -12.15
N ALA A 193 -38.72 2.43 -12.31
CA ALA A 193 -37.96 1.41 -11.60
C ALA A 193 -37.57 0.32 -12.61
N PHE A 194 -36.40 -0.29 -12.43
CA PHE A 194 -35.90 -1.35 -13.29
C PHE A 194 -35.99 -2.69 -12.57
N ASN A 195 -36.14 -3.77 -13.32
CA ASN A 195 -36.06 -5.14 -12.80
C ASN A 195 -35.62 -6.10 -13.90
N ASN A 196 -35.27 -7.33 -13.50
CA ASN A 196 -34.81 -8.37 -14.43
C ASN A 196 -35.95 -9.30 -14.94
N GLY A 197 -37.22 -8.92 -14.74
CA GLY A 197 -38.38 -9.76 -15.04
C GLY A 197 -38.74 -10.76 -13.93
N SER A 198 -38.02 -10.74 -12.81
CA SER A 198 -38.27 -11.57 -11.62
C SER A 198 -38.46 -10.70 -10.37
N SER A 199 -38.14 -11.19 -9.16
CA SER A 199 -38.35 -10.47 -7.90
C SER A 199 -37.22 -9.48 -7.55
N LEU A 200 -36.20 -9.30 -8.40
CA LEU A 200 -35.09 -8.36 -8.16
C LEU A 200 -35.39 -7.01 -8.81
N TRP A 201 -35.31 -5.94 -8.02
CA TRP A 201 -35.66 -4.59 -8.41
C TRP A 201 -34.51 -3.62 -8.15
N ASP A 202 -34.32 -2.71 -9.08
CA ASP A 202 -33.58 -1.48 -8.89
C ASP A 202 -34.58 -0.32 -8.90
N ASN A 203 -34.85 0.22 -7.71
CA ASN A 203 -35.79 1.31 -7.49
C ASN A 203 -35.11 2.51 -6.80
N ASN A 204 -33.81 2.69 -7.02
CA ASN A 204 -33.03 3.80 -6.44
C ASN A 204 -33.17 3.87 -4.91
N ALA A 205 -32.90 2.76 -4.22
CA ALA A 205 -33.08 2.62 -2.77
C ALA A 205 -34.49 2.99 -2.25
N GLY A 206 -35.53 2.77 -3.06
CA GLY A 206 -36.93 3.02 -2.72
C GLY A 206 -37.49 4.40 -3.13
N ALA A 207 -36.74 5.20 -3.89
CA ALA A 207 -37.14 6.57 -4.26
C ALA A 207 -37.73 6.73 -5.67
N ASP A 208 -37.67 5.70 -6.52
CA ASP A 208 -37.97 5.73 -7.96
C ASP A 208 -37.09 6.71 -8.77
N TYR A 209 -36.67 6.29 -9.96
CA TYR A 209 -35.96 7.14 -10.92
C TYR A 209 -36.89 8.20 -11.51
N THR A 210 -36.33 9.34 -11.90
CA THR A 210 -37.03 10.37 -12.68
C THR A 210 -36.30 10.54 -14.00
N ILE A 211 -36.98 10.28 -15.12
CA ILE A 211 -36.37 10.26 -16.44
C ILE A 211 -37.08 11.29 -17.32
N GLY A 212 -36.32 12.25 -17.86
CA GLY A 212 -36.81 13.34 -18.69
C GLY A 212 -36.94 12.98 -20.17
N ALA A 213 -37.35 13.97 -20.97
CA ALA A 213 -37.26 13.91 -22.43
C ALA A 213 -35.79 13.85 -22.89
N GLY A 214 -35.55 13.24 -24.06
CA GLY A 214 -34.21 13.06 -24.62
C GLY A 214 -33.60 11.71 -24.29
N VAL A 215 -32.30 11.56 -24.59
CA VAL A 215 -31.55 10.33 -24.27
C VAL A 215 -31.11 10.38 -22.81
N THR A 216 -31.35 9.30 -22.07
CA THR A 216 -30.96 9.16 -20.67
C THR A 216 -30.26 7.83 -20.48
N THR A 217 -29.11 7.83 -19.81
CA THR A 217 -28.47 6.59 -19.33
C THR A 217 -28.70 6.44 -17.83
N VAL A 218 -28.89 5.20 -17.40
CA VAL A 218 -28.99 4.82 -15.99
C VAL A 218 -27.96 3.70 -15.73
N SER A 219 -27.01 3.96 -14.85
CA SER A 219 -25.95 3.01 -14.45
C SER A 219 -25.60 3.25 -12.98
N ASP A 220 -25.45 2.18 -12.20
CA ASP A 220 -25.14 2.20 -10.77
C ASP A 220 -25.96 3.25 -9.97
N ALA A 221 -27.28 3.23 -10.17
CA ALA A 221 -28.25 4.16 -9.60
C ALA A 221 -28.10 5.66 -9.97
N ALA A 222 -27.19 6.02 -10.87
CA ALA A 222 -27.06 7.37 -11.40
C ALA A 222 -27.90 7.56 -12.68
N VAL A 223 -28.58 8.71 -12.81
CA VAL A 223 -29.33 9.11 -14.01
C VAL A 223 -28.59 10.24 -14.72
N THR A 224 -28.17 10.02 -15.97
CA THR A 224 -27.56 11.07 -16.81
C THR A 224 -28.58 11.51 -17.86
N ALA A 225 -29.13 12.72 -17.71
CA ALA A 225 -30.02 13.31 -18.70
C ALA A 225 -29.25 13.86 -19.91
N ASP A 226 -29.92 14.00 -21.05
CA ASP A 226 -29.33 14.46 -22.32
C ASP A 226 -28.02 13.74 -22.70
N ALA A 227 -27.92 12.46 -22.33
CA ALA A 227 -26.73 11.67 -22.54
C ALA A 227 -26.47 11.48 -24.04
N ALA A 228 -25.19 11.36 -24.42
CA ALA A 228 -24.85 10.81 -25.72
C ALA A 228 -25.36 9.36 -25.79
N ASP A 229 -25.68 8.89 -27.00
CA ASP A 229 -26.05 7.50 -27.21
C ASP A 229 -24.82 6.61 -26.87
N PRO A 230 -24.87 5.76 -25.82
CA PRO A 230 -23.73 4.97 -25.37
C PRO A 230 -23.32 3.89 -26.40
N CYS A 231 -24.13 3.69 -27.44
CA CYS A 231 -23.92 2.71 -28.48
C CYS A 231 -23.46 3.33 -29.81
N VAL A 232 -23.28 4.65 -29.85
CA VAL A 232 -22.55 5.32 -30.91
C VAL A 232 -21.07 5.32 -30.52
N ALA A 233 -20.23 4.70 -31.34
CA ALA A 233 -18.79 4.86 -31.20
C ALA A 233 -18.47 6.36 -31.34
N ALA A 234 -17.87 6.95 -30.31
CA ALA A 234 -17.33 8.29 -30.40
C ALA A 234 -16.40 8.33 -31.63
N GLU A 235 -16.50 9.40 -32.43
CA GLU A 235 -15.53 9.62 -33.50
C GLU A 235 -14.14 9.56 -32.86
N PRO A 236 -13.19 8.81 -33.43
CA PRO A 236 -11.87 8.69 -32.85
C PRO A 236 -11.30 10.09 -32.69
N ASP A 237 -10.86 10.39 -31.48
CA ASP A 237 -10.15 11.62 -31.22
C ASP A 237 -8.86 11.63 -32.05
N THR A 238 -8.70 12.68 -32.85
CA THR A 238 -7.59 12.85 -33.78
C THR A 238 -6.80 14.13 -33.50
N VAL A 239 -7.19 14.87 -32.46
CA VAL A 239 -6.55 16.10 -32.08
C VAL A 239 -5.53 15.77 -31.01
N ALA A 240 -4.28 16.20 -31.20
CA ALA A 240 -3.26 15.99 -30.20
C ALA A 240 -3.32 17.06 -29.12
N PRO A 241 -2.94 16.73 -27.86
CA PRO A 241 -2.85 17.71 -26.80
C PRO A 241 -1.95 18.91 -27.15
N ALA A 242 -2.17 20.01 -26.44
CA ALA A 242 -1.24 21.14 -26.49
C ALA A 242 0.13 20.72 -25.94
N ALA A 243 1.20 21.29 -26.50
CA ALA A 243 2.56 21.06 -25.99
C ALA A 243 2.67 21.53 -24.53
N PRO A 244 3.23 20.73 -23.62
CA PRO A 244 3.47 21.18 -22.25
C PRO A 244 4.39 22.40 -22.19
N GLN A 245 4.15 23.29 -21.24
CA GLN A 245 4.90 24.53 -21.07
C GLN A 245 5.55 24.61 -19.67
N GLY A 246 6.55 25.46 -19.53
CA GLY A 246 7.17 25.72 -18.22
C GLY A 246 7.93 24.54 -17.64
N LEU A 247 8.51 23.67 -18.48
CA LEU A 247 9.39 22.59 -18.01
C LEU A 247 10.59 23.19 -17.27
N THR A 248 10.72 22.83 -16.00
CA THR A 248 11.84 23.18 -15.12
C THR A 248 12.49 21.92 -14.60
N ALA A 249 13.76 22.05 -14.22
CA ALA A 249 14.56 20.97 -13.64
C ALA A 249 15.27 21.52 -12.41
N THR A 250 15.07 20.85 -11.28
CA THR A 250 15.83 21.05 -10.05
C THR A 250 16.73 19.83 -9.85
N VAL A 251 17.99 20.08 -9.50
CA VAL A 251 19.06 19.07 -9.45
C VAL A 251 19.44 18.78 -8.00
N ASN A 252 19.68 17.50 -7.70
CA ASN A 252 20.52 17.06 -6.59
C ASN A 252 21.73 16.24 -7.13
N ALA A 253 22.48 15.53 -6.29
CA ALA A 253 23.69 14.80 -6.65
C ALA A 253 23.47 13.70 -7.70
N THR A 254 22.36 12.96 -7.62
CA THR A 254 22.04 11.83 -8.52
C THR A 254 20.56 11.82 -8.95
N THR A 255 19.82 12.89 -8.68
CA THR A 255 18.39 12.99 -8.98
C THR A 255 18.06 14.28 -9.73
N MET A 256 17.07 14.19 -10.61
CA MET A 256 16.50 15.31 -11.35
C MET A 256 15.01 15.38 -11.07
N ILE A 257 14.57 16.47 -10.44
CA ILE A 257 13.16 16.73 -10.20
C ILE A 257 12.65 17.67 -11.30
N LEU A 258 11.78 17.15 -12.15
CA LEU A 258 11.19 17.85 -13.29
C LEU A 258 9.77 18.29 -12.94
N SER A 259 9.40 19.50 -13.34
CA SER A 259 8.01 19.96 -13.25
C SER A 259 7.61 20.82 -14.44
N TRP A 260 6.35 20.74 -14.86
CA TRP A 260 5.81 21.53 -15.97
C TRP A 260 4.34 21.92 -15.71
N THR A 261 3.82 22.84 -16.52
CA THR A 261 2.40 23.19 -16.51
C THR A 261 1.58 22.15 -17.27
N ALA A 262 0.44 21.75 -16.71
CA ALA A 262 -0.48 20.80 -17.32
C ALA A 262 -0.84 21.21 -18.76
N ALA A 263 -0.79 20.25 -19.68
CA ALA A 263 -1.27 20.44 -21.03
C ALA A 263 -2.81 20.37 -21.07
N THR A 264 -3.40 21.02 -22.06
CA THR A 264 -4.84 20.97 -22.33
C THR A 264 -5.11 20.26 -23.64
N ASP A 265 -6.24 19.59 -23.72
CA ASP A 265 -6.72 18.87 -24.89
C ASP A 265 -8.24 19.02 -25.02
N ASP A 266 -8.84 18.75 -26.18
CA ASP A 266 -10.29 18.85 -26.38
C ASP A 266 -11.08 17.68 -25.81
N VAL A 267 -10.45 16.51 -25.61
CA VAL A 267 -11.06 15.33 -24.95
C VAL A 267 -10.39 15.03 -23.61
N GLY A 268 -9.08 15.25 -23.50
CA GLY A 268 -8.36 15.20 -22.23
C GLY A 268 -6.96 14.58 -22.35
N VAL A 269 -6.03 15.08 -21.53
CA VAL A 269 -4.67 14.54 -21.46
C VAL A 269 -4.64 13.31 -20.56
N THR A 270 -4.10 12.20 -21.07
CA THR A 270 -3.95 10.95 -20.32
C THR A 270 -2.60 10.84 -19.62
N GLY A 271 -1.55 11.44 -20.19
CA GLY A 271 -0.26 11.49 -19.54
C GLY A 271 0.80 12.24 -20.33
N TYR A 272 2.04 12.12 -19.88
CA TYR A 272 3.19 12.81 -20.41
C TYR A 272 4.31 11.82 -20.69
N ARG A 273 4.96 11.97 -21.84
CA ARG A 273 6.18 11.26 -22.22
C ARG A 273 7.37 12.19 -22.05
N LEU A 274 8.27 11.83 -21.15
CA LEU A 274 9.55 12.49 -20.98
C LEU A 274 10.60 11.82 -21.86
N THR A 275 11.44 12.62 -22.48
CA THR A 275 12.60 12.17 -23.25
C THR A 275 13.85 12.69 -22.57
N ARG A 276 14.62 11.80 -21.96
CA ARG A 276 15.93 12.08 -21.36
C ARG A 276 17.02 11.80 -22.38
N THR A 277 17.96 12.72 -22.55
CA THR A 277 19.16 12.52 -23.38
C THR A 277 20.40 12.80 -22.54
N SER A 278 21.32 11.84 -22.53
CA SER A 278 22.67 11.94 -21.94
C SER A 278 23.72 11.55 -22.99
N ALA A 279 24.99 11.43 -22.58
CA ALA A 279 26.07 10.96 -23.46
C ALA A 279 25.86 9.52 -23.96
N ASP A 280 25.19 8.68 -23.17
CA ASP A 280 24.97 7.25 -23.46
C ASP A 280 23.74 6.98 -24.33
N GLY A 281 22.92 8.01 -24.58
CA GLY A 281 21.80 7.95 -25.50
C GLY A 281 20.54 8.64 -24.99
N THR A 282 19.43 8.33 -25.66
CA THR A 282 18.11 8.90 -25.38
C THR A 282 17.17 7.82 -24.86
N VAL A 283 16.51 8.10 -23.74
CA VAL A 283 15.57 7.20 -23.07
C VAL A 283 14.23 7.91 -22.90
N ALA A 284 13.12 7.18 -23.06
CA ALA A 284 11.78 7.70 -22.83
C ALA A 284 11.18 7.15 -21.52
N ARG A 285 10.41 7.98 -20.83
CA ARG A 285 9.64 7.67 -19.62
C ARG A 285 8.23 8.22 -19.75
N THR A 286 7.28 7.71 -18.98
CA THR A 286 5.90 8.21 -18.96
C THR A 286 5.43 8.46 -17.53
N THR A 287 4.55 9.45 -17.36
CA THR A 287 3.89 9.75 -16.08
C THR A 287 2.53 10.38 -16.33
N ALA A 288 1.57 10.18 -15.44
CA ALA A 288 0.30 10.91 -15.44
C ALA A 288 0.42 12.28 -14.73
N SER A 289 1.47 12.48 -13.93
CA SER A 289 1.70 13.70 -13.16
C SER A 289 2.35 14.81 -14.00
N THR A 290 2.26 16.05 -13.53
CA THR A 290 3.02 17.20 -14.07
C THR A 290 4.37 17.40 -13.39
N LYS A 291 4.75 16.44 -12.54
CA LYS A 291 6.06 16.32 -11.91
C LYS A 291 6.63 14.94 -12.19
N PHE A 292 7.95 14.83 -12.32
CA PHE A 292 8.65 13.56 -12.50
C PHE A 292 10.03 13.62 -11.85
N THR A 293 10.33 12.66 -10.99
CA THR A 293 11.67 12.49 -10.43
C THR A 293 12.41 11.43 -11.22
N ASP A 294 13.50 11.82 -11.87
CA ASP A 294 14.42 10.89 -12.51
C ASP A 294 15.60 10.65 -11.56
N ALA A 295 15.59 9.51 -10.88
CA ALA A 295 16.60 9.11 -9.91
C ALA A 295 17.70 8.24 -10.55
N ASN A 296 18.71 7.86 -9.77
CA ASN A 296 19.81 6.98 -10.18
C ASN A 296 20.60 7.52 -11.40
N LEU A 297 20.75 8.84 -11.48
CA LEU A 297 21.55 9.49 -12.51
C LEU A 297 23.01 9.51 -12.10
N ASP A 298 23.90 9.35 -13.08
CA ASP A 298 25.33 9.49 -12.87
C ASP A 298 25.63 10.91 -12.35
N PRO A 299 26.47 11.08 -11.33
CA PRO A 299 26.85 12.39 -10.86
C PRO A 299 27.67 13.14 -11.90
N ASN A 300 27.76 14.46 -11.77
CA ASN A 300 28.49 15.32 -12.71
C ASN A 300 28.11 15.14 -14.19
N THR A 301 26.89 14.65 -14.45
CA THR A 301 26.46 14.27 -15.79
C THR A 301 25.35 15.18 -16.26
N ALA A 302 25.51 15.71 -17.48
CA ALA A 302 24.52 16.59 -18.08
C ALA A 302 23.39 15.75 -18.69
N TYR A 303 22.17 16.01 -18.22
CA TYR A 303 20.95 15.43 -18.76
C TYR A 303 20.09 16.52 -19.39
N THR A 304 19.47 16.18 -20.52
CA THR A 304 18.52 17.05 -21.22
C THR A 304 17.16 16.37 -21.30
N TYR A 305 16.12 17.07 -20.85
CA TYR A 305 14.75 16.58 -20.82
C TYR A 305 13.85 17.39 -21.75
N ALA A 306 12.91 16.71 -22.38
CA ALA A 306 11.77 17.31 -23.05
C ALA A 306 10.51 16.48 -22.72
N VAL A 307 9.36 17.13 -22.60
CA VAL A 307 8.11 16.44 -22.26
C VAL A 307 7.04 16.67 -23.33
N ALA A 308 6.32 15.63 -23.71
CA ALA A 308 5.17 15.70 -24.62
C ALA A 308 3.94 15.08 -23.94
N ALA A 309 2.81 15.77 -23.94
CA ALA A 309 1.52 15.21 -23.53
C ALA A 309 0.97 14.23 -24.56
N PHE A 310 0.21 13.24 -24.11
CA PHE A 310 -0.58 12.33 -24.95
C PHE A 310 -1.98 12.08 -24.35
N ASP A 311 -2.94 11.75 -25.20
CA ASP A 311 -4.33 11.46 -24.84
C ASP A 311 -4.63 9.94 -24.87
N ALA A 312 -5.88 9.58 -24.58
CA ALA A 312 -6.34 8.20 -24.54
C ALA A 312 -6.46 7.56 -25.94
N ALA A 313 -6.55 8.39 -26.99
CA ALA A 313 -6.55 7.95 -28.38
C ALA A 313 -5.13 7.73 -28.94
N GLY A 314 -4.10 8.10 -28.17
CA GLY A 314 -2.70 7.94 -28.51
C GLY A 314 -2.14 9.09 -29.38
N ASN A 315 -2.86 10.21 -29.51
CA ASN A 315 -2.29 11.39 -30.14
C ASN A 315 -1.25 12.01 -29.20
N VAL A 316 -0.11 12.43 -29.76
CA VAL A 316 1.02 12.97 -28.99
C VAL A 316 1.26 14.40 -29.42
N SER A 317 1.29 15.31 -28.45
CA SER A 317 1.63 16.71 -28.64
C SER A 317 3.05 16.92 -29.17
N ALA A 318 3.34 18.14 -29.61
CA ALA A 318 4.73 18.55 -29.77
C ALA A 318 5.43 18.59 -28.39
N ALA A 319 6.72 18.28 -28.35
CA ALA A 319 7.51 18.35 -27.12
C ALA A 319 7.64 19.79 -26.61
N SER A 320 7.77 19.95 -25.30
CA SER A 320 8.12 21.18 -24.64
C SER A 320 9.49 21.71 -25.11
N ALA A 321 9.78 22.98 -24.78
CA ALA A 321 11.18 23.41 -24.78
C ALA A 321 11.98 22.50 -23.84
N SER A 322 13.16 22.06 -24.30
CA SER A 322 14.02 21.20 -23.49
C SER A 322 14.65 21.97 -22.33
N VAL A 323 14.82 21.29 -21.20
CA VAL A 323 15.61 21.78 -20.08
C VAL A 323 16.85 20.89 -19.95
N SER A 324 18.01 21.51 -19.77
CA SER A 324 19.26 20.81 -19.50
C SER A 324 19.73 21.18 -18.11
N ALA A 325 20.09 20.19 -17.32
CA ALA A 325 20.71 20.39 -16.03
C ALA A 325 21.78 19.31 -15.81
N THR A 326 22.81 19.65 -15.05
CA THR A 326 23.92 18.75 -14.73
C THR A 326 23.73 18.33 -13.30
N THR A 327 23.67 17.02 -13.04
CA THR A 327 23.67 16.49 -11.67
C THR A 327 24.84 17.06 -10.89
N GLY A 328 24.64 17.29 -9.59
CA GLY A 328 25.69 17.84 -8.74
C GLY A 328 26.93 16.94 -8.72
N GLU A 329 28.05 17.50 -8.26
CA GLU A 329 29.06 16.64 -7.65
C GLU A 329 28.33 15.89 -6.53
N VAL A 330 28.40 14.55 -6.49
CA VAL A 330 28.38 13.91 -5.17
C VAL A 330 29.51 14.62 -4.43
N PRO A 331 29.30 15.15 -3.22
CA PRO A 331 30.44 15.47 -2.37
C PRO A 331 31.44 14.32 -2.53
N ASP A 332 32.73 14.60 -2.75
CA ASP A 332 33.72 13.55 -2.50
C ASP A 332 33.30 12.94 -1.16
N ALA A 333 32.98 11.64 -1.17
CA ALA A 333 32.48 10.99 0.02
C ALA A 333 33.40 11.38 1.18
N ALA A 334 32.85 11.55 2.37
CA ALA A 334 33.61 11.00 3.48
C ALA A 334 33.76 9.51 3.15
N THR A 335 34.80 9.14 2.38
CA THR A 335 35.31 7.79 2.40
C THR A 335 35.92 7.69 3.80
N THR A 336 35.38 6.86 4.70
CA THR A 336 35.15 5.43 4.42
C THR A 336 34.06 4.78 5.29
N GLY A 337 32.91 4.50 4.67
CA GLY A 337 32.12 3.30 5.00
C GLY A 337 32.67 2.07 4.26
N GLU A 338 33.12 1.08 5.02
CA GLU A 338 33.25 -0.33 4.64
C GLU A 338 33.57 -1.11 5.92
N MET A 339 32.56 -1.44 6.73
CA MET A 339 32.70 -2.63 7.57
C MET A 339 31.86 -3.70 6.92
N LEU A 340 32.57 -4.69 6.40
CA LEU A 340 32.10 -6.06 6.23
C LEU A 340 33.36 -6.92 6.23
N GLY A 341 33.31 -7.95 7.05
CA GLY A 341 34.32 -8.97 7.25
C GLY A 341 34.06 -9.70 8.57
N GLY A 342 33.68 -10.97 8.50
CA GLY A 342 33.44 -11.83 9.64
C GLY A 342 31.98 -12.28 9.76
N ASP A 343 31.79 -13.52 10.21
CA ASP A 343 30.49 -14.19 10.31
C ASP A 343 29.55 -13.48 11.30
N PRO A 344 28.34 -13.05 10.89
CA PRO A 344 27.42 -12.28 11.75
C PRO A 344 26.99 -13.04 13.00
N ARG A 345 27.11 -14.39 13.04
CA ARG A 345 26.82 -15.18 14.25
C ARG A 345 27.76 -14.88 15.42
N GLN A 346 28.90 -14.27 15.14
CA GLN A 346 29.85 -13.81 16.15
C GLN A 346 29.43 -12.50 16.83
N ASP A 347 28.47 -11.77 16.25
CA ASP A 347 28.12 -10.42 16.64
C ASP A 347 26.76 -10.37 17.36
N PRO A 348 26.74 -10.44 18.70
CA PRO A 348 25.51 -10.14 19.42
C PRO A 348 25.08 -8.69 19.14
N ILE A 349 23.76 -8.50 19.01
CA ILE A 349 23.12 -7.28 18.54
C ILE A 349 22.48 -6.53 19.71
N TYR A 350 22.76 -5.23 19.83
CA TYR A 350 22.01 -4.34 20.71
C TYR A 350 21.03 -3.52 19.87
N PHE A 351 19.73 -3.66 20.12
CA PHE A 351 18.70 -2.89 19.43
C PHE A 351 18.42 -1.59 20.20
N ALA A 352 18.90 -0.48 19.64
CA ALA A 352 18.67 0.86 20.15
C ALA A 352 17.55 1.55 19.34
N MET A 353 16.51 2.00 20.03
CA MET A 353 15.50 2.85 19.41
C MET A 353 16.03 4.28 19.36
N THR A 354 16.50 4.72 18.18
CA THR A 354 17.33 5.92 17.99
C THR A 354 16.75 7.14 18.69
N ALA A 355 15.48 7.48 18.39
CA ALA A 355 14.77 8.64 18.94
C ALA A 355 14.61 8.65 20.47
N ARG A 356 14.92 7.56 21.16
CA ARG A 356 14.63 7.35 22.58
C ARG A 356 15.84 6.87 23.39
N PHE A 357 17.00 6.69 22.75
CA PHE A 357 18.16 6.11 23.39
C PHE A 357 18.99 7.15 24.15
N TYR A 358 19.53 8.15 23.45
CA TYR A 358 20.32 9.23 24.06
C TYR A 358 20.22 10.51 23.23
N ASP A 359 19.99 11.63 23.90
CA ASP A 359 19.90 12.99 23.34
C ASP A 359 21.31 13.61 23.23
N GLY A 360 21.86 13.63 22.02
CA GLY A 360 23.16 14.24 21.74
C GLY A 360 23.07 15.72 21.32
N ASP A 361 21.91 16.16 20.83
CA ASP A 361 21.67 17.54 20.41
C ASP A 361 20.20 17.96 20.60
N GLU A 362 19.91 18.59 21.74
CA GLU A 362 18.57 19.10 22.05
C GLU A 362 17.99 20.06 20.98
N SER A 363 18.80 20.61 20.07
CA SER A 363 18.34 21.51 19.02
C SER A 363 17.48 20.83 17.95
N ASN A 364 17.62 19.51 17.77
CA ASN A 364 16.83 18.70 16.86
C ASN A 364 15.62 18.02 17.53
N ASN A 365 15.42 18.21 18.84
CA ASN A 365 14.30 17.64 19.58
C ASN A 365 12.95 18.13 19.03
N ARG A 366 12.05 17.21 18.67
CA ARG A 366 10.74 17.55 18.10
C ARG A 366 9.60 16.70 18.69
N GLY A 367 8.48 17.37 18.93
CA GLY A 367 7.18 16.71 19.08
C GLY A 367 6.56 16.40 17.72
N GLY A 368 5.70 15.40 17.67
CA GLY A 368 4.78 15.16 16.55
C GLY A 368 3.41 15.79 16.79
N SER A 369 2.45 15.53 15.90
CA SER A 369 1.10 16.09 16.00
C SER A 369 0.32 15.64 17.24
N LYS A 370 0.71 14.49 17.80
CA LYS A 370 0.11 13.92 19.00
C LYS A 370 0.87 14.26 20.29
N HIS A 371 1.89 15.11 20.24
CA HIS A 371 2.77 15.42 21.39
C HIS A 371 2.01 15.94 22.62
N GLU A 372 1.02 16.81 22.44
CA GLU A 372 0.17 17.29 23.53
C GLU A 372 -0.84 16.24 23.96
N THR A 373 -1.51 15.59 23.00
CA THR A 373 -2.60 14.65 23.30
C THR A 373 -2.14 13.35 23.95
N SER A 374 -0.91 12.92 23.67
CA SER A 374 -0.30 11.77 24.35
C SER A 374 0.17 12.11 25.76
N GLY A 375 0.24 13.39 26.14
CA GLY A 375 0.79 13.83 27.42
C GLY A 375 2.32 13.92 27.44
N ASN A 376 2.99 13.76 26.30
CA ASN A 376 4.44 13.92 26.16
C ASN A 376 4.87 15.36 26.53
N ALA A 377 4.12 16.37 26.08
CA ALA A 377 4.38 17.77 26.41
C ALA A 377 4.33 18.07 27.92
N GLU A 378 3.44 17.42 28.66
CA GLU A 378 3.32 17.60 30.12
C GLU A 378 4.51 16.98 30.89
N ASN A 379 5.21 16.04 30.26
CA ASN A 379 6.35 15.33 30.81
C ASN A 379 7.70 15.88 30.31
N ASP A 380 7.70 16.93 29.48
CA ASP A 380 8.92 17.47 28.85
C ASP A 380 9.72 16.38 28.10
N ASP A 381 8.99 15.45 27.47
CA ASP A 381 9.56 14.28 26.79
C ASP A 381 9.19 14.31 25.30
N PRO A 382 9.94 15.04 24.46
CA PRO A 382 9.68 15.09 23.03
C PRO A 382 9.76 13.68 22.42
N MET A 383 9.00 13.50 21.33
CA MET A 383 8.91 12.20 20.68
C MET A 383 10.25 11.83 20.01
N PHE A 384 10.84 12.78 19.29
CA PHE A 384 12.23 12.74 18.85
C PHE A 384 13.07 13.42 19.91
N ARG A 385 13.82 12.61 20.67
CA ARG A 385 14.72 13.08 21.73
C ARG A 385 16.15 12.57 21.56
N GLY A 386 16.33 11.40 20.97
CA GLY A 386 17.63 10.83 20.66
C GLY A 386 17.97 10.90 19.17
N ASP A 387 19.25 10.89 18.88
CA ASP A 387 19.80 11.18 17.55
C ASP A 387 21.14 10.44 17.31
N PHE A 388 21.75 10.66 16.14
CA PHE A 388 23.03 10.05 15.80
C PHE A 388 24.18 10.57 16.65
N SER A 389 24.16 11.85 17.04
CA SER A 389 25.13 12.42 17.99
C SER A 389 25.14 11.63 19.30
N GLY A 390 23.95 11.37 19.85
CA GLY A 390 23.79 10.61 21.08
C GLY A 390 24.15 9.14 20.94
N LEU A 391 23.83 8.50 19.81
CA LEU A 391 24.31 7.15 19.51
C LEU A 391 25.84 7.09 19.46
N MET A 392 26.49 8.01 18.74
CA MET A 392 27.96 8.10 18.65
C MET A 392 28.60 8.23 20.04
N ASP A 393 28.05 9.11 20.88
CA ASP A 393 28.50 9.34 22.27
C ASP A 393 28.34 8.11 23.20
N ARG A 394 27.48 7.17 22.82
CA ARG A 394 27.10 6.01 23.63
C ARG A 394 27.43 4.66 23.00
N LEU A 395 28.12 4.61 21.86
CA LEU A 395 28.66 3.36 21.31
C LEU A 395 29.58 2.64 22.31
N ASP A 396 30.36 3.38 23.10
CA ASP A 396 31.20 2.77 24.15
C ASP A 396 30.38 2.11 25.26
N TYR A 397 29.17 2.57 25.55
CA TYR A 397 28.27 1.87 26.47
C TYR A 397 27.85 0.51 25.91
N ILE A 398 27.44 0.48 24.64
CA ILE A 398 27.05 -0.77 23.96
C ILE A 398 28.24 -1.73 23.88
N LYS A 399 29.45 -1.22 23.62
CA LYS A 399 30.70 -1.97 23.66
C LYS A 399 31.02 -2.48 25.07
N ALA A 400 30.81 -1.67 26.10
CA ALA A 400 30.97 -2.06 27.50
C ALA A 400 30.03 -3.19 27.92
N LEU A 401 28.84 -3.29 27.34
CA LEU A 401 27.94 -4.42 27.57
C LEU A 401 28.40 -5.70 26.83
N GLY A 402 29.29 -5.58 25.84
CA GLY A 402 29.87 -6.69 25.10
C GLY A 402 29.26 -6.93 23.72
N PHE A 403 28.47 -6.00 23.17
CA PHE A 403 27.88 -6.12 21.84
C PHE A 403 28.84 -5.59 20.75
N SER A 404 28.91 -6.31 19.62
CA SER A 404 29.69 -5.91 18.43
C SER A 404 28.81 -5.60 17.22
N ALA A 405 27.49 -5.49 17.41
CA ALA A 405 26.57 -4.97 16.42
C ALA A 405 25.49 -4.10 17.09
N VAL A 406 25.06 -3.05 16.38
CA VAL A 406 23.93 -2.20 16.78
C VAL A 406 22.86 -2.32 15.71
N TRP A 407 21.64 -2.65 16.12
CA TRP A 407 20.45 -2.47 15.30
C TRP A 407 19.79 -1.14 15.67
N ILE A 408 19.48 -0.30 14.68
CA ILE A 408 18.78 0.97 14.86
C ILE A 408 17.46 1.00 14.07
N THR A 409 16.49 1.80 14.53
CA THR A 409 15.22 2.06 13.83
C THR A 409 15.44 2.68 12.44
N PRO A 410 14.42 2.69 11.55
CA PRO A 410 14.60 3.21 10.21
C PRO A 410 15.03 4.69 10.22
N VAL A 411 15.93 5.03 9.30
CA VAL A 411 16.60 6.35 9.24
C VAL A 411 16.05 7.28 8.16
N VAL A 412 15.18 6.75 7.29
CA VAL A 412 14.54 7.51 6.20
C VAL A 412 13.70 8.66 6.76
N LEU A 413 13.54 9.75 6.01
CA LEU A 413 12.66 10.85 6.41
C LEU A 413 11.24 10.35 6.61
N ASN A 414 10.72 10.49 7.84
CA ASN A 414 9.41 10.01 8.24
C ASN A 414 8.36 11.12 8.20
N ARG A 415 7.08 10.77 7.99
CA ARG A 415 5.97 11.75 8.05
C ARG A 415 4.67 11.12 8.53
N SER A 416 4.33 11.25 9.80
CA SER A 416 2.99 10.92 10.30
C SER A 416 2.67 11.66 11.60
N ASP A 417 1.49 11.38 12.15
CA ASP A 417 1.01 11.95 13.42
C ASP A 417 1.87 11.52 14.62
N TYR A 418 2.37 10.29 14.56
CA TYR A 418 3.20 9.65 15.56
C TYR A 418 4.25 8.81 14.82
N ASP A 419 5.46 9.33 14.61
CA ASP A 419 6.43 8.77 13.65
C ASP A 419 7.88 8.68 14.17
N TYR A 420 8.12 8.93 15.46
CA TYR A 420 9.45 8.83 16.10
C TYR A 420 10.10 7.45 15.99
N HIS A 421 9.30 6.41 15.73
CA HIS A 421 9.77 5.04 15.58
C HIS A 421 10.36 4.75 14.19
N GLY A 422 10.18 5.63 13.20
CA GLY A 422 10.82 5.51 11.88
C GLY A 422 10.06 4.70 10.81
N TYR A 423 8.96 4.04 11.17
CA TYR A 423 8.21 3.13 10.27
C TYR A 423 7.23 3.82 9.29
N HIS A 424 7.14 5.14 9.28
CA HIS A 424 6.27 5.94 8.42
C HIS A 424 7.08 6.71 7.36
N GLY A 425 7.86 5.98 6.56
CA GLY A 425 8.76 6.56 5.56
C GLY A 425 8.04 7.43 4.53
N TYR A 426 8.53 8.65 4.33
CA TYR A 426 8.02 9.63 3.38
C TYR A 426 9.02 9.89 2.25
N ASP A 427 10.30 10.10 2.56
CA ASP A 427 11.37 10.12 1.55
C ASP A 427 12.41 9.07 1.90
N PHE A 428 12.55 8.07 1.04
CA PHE A 428 13.42 6.92 1.27
C PHE A 428 14.87 7.15 0.82
N TYR A 429 15.14 8.29 0.17
CA TYR A 429 16.48 8.67 -0.28
C TYR A 429 17.12 9.73 0.64
N GLU A 430 16.36 10.28 1.57
CA GLU A 430 16.79 11.29 2.52
C GLU A 430 16.82 10.72 3.95
N ILE A 431 17.84 11.10 4.71
CA ILE A 431 17.91 10.83 6.15
C ILE A 431 16.96 11.78 6.89
N ASP A 432 16.29 11.30 7.93
CA ASP A 432 15.44 12.17 8.75
C ASP A 432 16.28 13.19 9.52
N ALA A 433 16.13 14.48 9.17
CA ALA A 433 16.91 15.57 9.76
C ALA A 433 16.66 15.75 11.27
N ARG A 434 15.61 15.14 11.84
CA ARG A 434 15.40 15.09 13.30
C ARG A 434 16.38 14.16 14.01
N LEU A 435 17.11 13.31 13.27
CA LEU A 435 18.12 12.39 13.81
C LEU A 435 19.55 12.88 13.58
N GLU A 436 19.75 13.92 12.76
CA GLU A 436 21.05 14.47 12.45
C GLU A 436 21.36 15.72 13.29
N SER A 437 22.65 15.98 13.48
CA SER A 437 23.17 17.16 14.17
C SER A 437 24.39 17.71 13.40
N GLU A 438 24.81 18.94 13.70
CA GLU A 438 26.03 19.51 13.11
C GLU A 438 27.25 18.62 13.46
N GLY A 439 27.81 17.93 12.47
CA GLY A 439 28.95 17.02 12.65
C GLY A 439 28.60 15.61 13.13
N ALA A 440 27.31 15.24 13.13
CA ALA A 440 26.83 13.89 13.41
C ALA A 440 25.76 13.50 12.38
N SER A 441 26.20 13.23 11.16
CA SER A 441 25.36 12.64 10.11
C SER A 441 25.21 11.13 10.29
N TYR A 442 24.33 10.51 9.51
CA TYR A 442 24.26 9.04 9.50
C TYR A 442 25.58 8.37 9.10
N GLN A 443 26.32 8.97 8.15
CA GLN A 443 27.64 8.47 7.75
C GLN A 443 28.64 8.55 8.90
N ASP A 444 28.66 9.66 9.66
CA ASP A 444 29.55 9.82 10.81
C ASP A 444 29.28 8.76 11.89
N PHE A 445 28.01 8.40 12.09
CA PHE A 445 27.63 7.32 12.99
C PHE A 445 28.14 5.94 12.52
N ILE A 446 27.96 5.62 11.23
CA ILE A 446 28.48 4.38 10.63
C ILE A 446 30.00 4.30 10.83
N ASP A 447 30.71 5.35 10.44
CA ASP A 447 32.17 5.40 10.52
C ASP A 447 32.66 5.27 11.98
N THR A 448 31.97 5.93 12.92
CA THR A 448 32.30 5.85 14.36
C THR A 448 32.06 4.45 14.93
N ALA A 449 31.00 3.76 14.51
CA ALA A 449 30.74 2.39 14.91
C ALA A 449 31.81 1.44 14.34
N HIS A 450 32.17 1.60 13.07
CA HIS A 450 33.20 0.81 12.41
C HIS A 450 34.58 1.01 13.03
N ASP A 451 34.95 2.24 13.38
CA ASP A 451 36.19 2.57 14.12
C ASP A 451 36.27 1.88 15.49
N LYS A 452 35.11 1.56 16.08
CA LYS A 452 34.99 0.80 17.34
C LYS A 452 34.90 -0.71 17.13
N GLY A 453 34.87 -1.18 15.88
CA GLY A 453 34.73 -2.58 15.49
C GLY A 453 33.29 -3.10 15.60
N MET A 454 32.30 -2.23 15.41
CA MET A 454 30.89 -2.54 15.60
C MET A 454 30.10 -2.46 14.29
N LYS A 455 29.30 -3.49 14.01
CA LYS A 455 28.41 -3.54 12.83
C LYS A 455 27.18 -2.67 13.01
N ILE A 456 26.68 -2.10 11.92
CA ILE A 456 25.40 -1.38 11.87
C ILE A 456 24.38 -2.20 11.09
N TYR A 457 23.31 -2.60 11.77
CA TYR A 457 22.12 -3.18 11.16
C TYR A 457 21.01 -2.13 11.13
N GLN A 458 20.63 -1.74 9.91
CA GLN A 458 19.59 -0.74 9.71
C GLN A 458 18.23 -1.44 9.56
N ASP A 459 17.21 -0.90 10.22
CA ASP A 459 15.83 -1.29 9.96
C ASP A 459 15.33 -0.70 8.62
N VAL A 460 14.69 -1.52 7.79
CA VAL A 460 14.25 -1.15 6.45
C VAL A 460 12.80 -1.59 6.20
N VAL A 461 12.02 -0.73 5.55
CA VAL A 461 10.57 -0.88 5.36
C VAL A 461 10.24 -0.97 3.87
N PHE A 462 10.16 -2.20 3.34
CA PHE A 462 9.81 -2.41 1.93
C PHE A 462 8.29 -2.41 1.70
N ASN A 463 7.49 -2.60 2.75
CA ASN A 463 6.07 -2.89 2.62
C ASN A 463 5.21 -1.67 2.34
N HIS A 464 5.49 -0.55 3.01
CA HIS A 464 4.61 0.61 3.00
C HIS A 464 5.39 1.91 3.11
N SER A 465 4.76 2.99 2.66
CA SER A 465 5.16 4.36 3.03
C SER A 465 4.30 4.87 4.17
N SER A 466 4.54 6.11 4.58
CA SER A 466 3.56 6.90 5.31
C SER A 466 2.23 7.00 4.55
N ARG A 467 1.18 7.40 5.27
CA ARG A 467 -0.12 7.81 4.71
C ARG A 467 -0.03 8.83 3.57
N TRP A 468 1.05 9.61 3.52
CA TRP A 468 1.27 10.67 2.54
C TRP A 468 1.98 10.20 1.27
N GLY A 469 2.15 8.89 1.13
CA GLY A 469 2.89 8.30 0.03
C GLY A 469 4.40 8.39 0.22
N ALA A 470 5.11 8.13 -0.86
CA ALA A 470 6.56 8.19 -0.94
C ALA A 470 6.98 9.27 -1.94
N LEU A 471 7.72 10.27 -1.45
CA LEU A 471 8.28 11.34 -2.25
C LEU A 471 9.21 10.75 -3.32
N GLY A 472 9.11 11.24 -4.55
CA GLY A 472 9.84 10.68 -5.68
C GLY A 472 9.18 9.48 -6.36
N LEU A 473 8.24 8.79 -5.70
CA LEU A 473 7.39 7.78 -6.32
C LEU A 473 5.99 8.33 -6.60
N GLU A 474 5.18 8.52 -5.56
CA GLU A 474 3.84 9.08 -5.67
C GLU A 474 3.37 9.60 -4.29
N THR A 475 2.90 10.85 -4.28
CA THR A 475 2.26 11.50 -3.13
C THR A 475 0.86 11.94 -3.53
N PRO A 476 -0.19 11.62 -2.75
CA PRO A 476 -1.55 11.96 -3.13
C PRO A 476 -1.79 13.46 -2.92
N THR A 477 -2.63 14.06 -3.77
CA THR A 477 -3.13 15.41 -3.51
C THR A 477 -4.38 15.32 -2.64
N VAL A 478 -4.41 16.05 -1.52
CA VAL A 478 -5.53 16.03 -0.57
C VAL A 478 -6.58 17.08 -0.94
N TYR A 479 -7.84 16.65 -1.04
CA TYR A 479 -8.98 17.51 -1.38
C TYR A 479 -10.06 17.38 -0.31
N GLY A 480 -10.31 18.43 0.46
CA GLY A 480 -11.12 18.31 1.67
C GLY A 480 -11.83 19.58 2.08
N VAL A 481 -12.77 19.45 3.00
CA VAL A 481 -13.42 20.60 3.63
C VAL A 481 -12.62 20.97 4.86
N GLN A 482 -12.06 22.18 4.90
CA GLN A 482 -11.41 22.73 6.09
C GLN A 482 -12.49 23.28 7.05
N ASP A 483 -13.26 22.39 7.65
CA ASP A 483 -14.25 22.75 8.67
C ASP A 483 -13.62 22.82 10.08
N SER A 484 -14.43 23.15 11.09
CA SER A 484 -13.96 23.24 12.47
C SER A 484 -13.55 21.90 13.09
N GLN A 485 -13.86 20.76 12.45
CA GLN A 485 -13.41 19.45 12.90
C GLN A 485 -12.02 19.18 12.35
N TRP A 486 -11.83 19.40 11.05
CA TRP A 486 -10.62 18.99 10.35
C TRP A 486 -9.57 20.09 10.18
N GLY A 487 -9.90 21.34 10.50
CA GLY A 487 -9.04 22.50 10.28
C GLY A 487 -7.67 22.44 10.95
N ASP A 488 -7.57 21.77 12.11
CA ASP A 488 -6.30 21.62 12.84
C ASP A 488 -5.45 20.43 12.36
N PHE A 489 -6.01 19.57 11.52
CA PHE A 489 -5.35 18.35 11.02
C PHE A 489 -4.65 18.54 9.67
N TYR A 490 -4.95 19.62 8.96
CA TYR A 490 -4.30 19.96 7.69
C TYR A 490 -3.59 21.29 7.77
N ASP A 491 -2.48 21.37 7.06
CA ASP A 491 -1.85 22.63 6.76
C ASP A 491 -2.32 23.12 5.38
N THR A 492 -2.39 24.44 5.21
CA THR A 492 -2.69 25.02 3.89
C THR A 492 -1.49 24.77 2.99
N TYR A 493 -1.73 24.26 1.77
CA TYR A 493 -0.66 24.00 0.82
C TYR A 493 0.26 25.22 0.66
N ASN A 494 1.56 25.00 0.86
CA ASN A 494 2.58 26.01 0.66
C ASN A 494 3.57 25.55 -0.42
N PRO A 495 3.50 26.11 -1.64
CA PRO A 495 4.40 25.71 -2.73
C PRO A 495 5.87 26.09 -2.48
N ASP A 496 6.15 26.97 -1.52
CA ASP A 496 7.50 27.45 -1.20
C ASP A 496 8.11 26.71 0.01
N PHE A 497 7.44 25.71 0.57
CA PHE A 497 7.93 24.88 1.68
C PHE A 497 8.11 23.44 1.22
N THR A 498 9.18 22.81 1.69
CA THR A 498 9.41 21.37 1.53
C THR A 498 9.61 20.80 2.93
N TYR A 499 8.83 19.77 3.25
CA TYR A 499 8.91 19.12 4.54
C TYR A 499 10.23 18.35 4.68
N ASP A 500 10.92 18.59 5.78
CA ASP A 500 12.19 17.97 6.17
C ASP A 500 12.17 17.41 7.60
N GLY A 501 11.01 17.43 8.27
CA GLY A 501 10.85 17.00 9.67
C GLY A 501 11.31 18.01 10.72
N LEU A 502 12.12 19.01 10.37
CA LEU A 502 12.80 19.87 11.32
C LEU A 502 12.36 21.34 11.24
N SER A 503 12.16 21.84 10.03
CA SER A 503 11.82 23.22 9.70
C SER A 503 10.37 23.54 10.07
N VAL A 504 10.15 24.72 10.65
CA VAL A 504 8.80 25.21 10.98
C VAL A 504 8.16 25.80 9.73
N GLU A 505 7.01 25.27 9.33
CA GLU A 505 6.27 25.75 8.18
C GLU A 505 5.70 27.17 8.46
N PRO A 506 5.94 28.16 7.60
CA PRO A 506 5.58 29.55 7.88
C PRO A 506 4.07 29.85 8.04
N ASN A 507 3.19 29.10 7.39
CA ASN A 507 1.74 29.34 7.44
C ASN A 507 1.09 28.70 8.67
N SER A 508 1.48 27.47 9.02
CA SER A 508 0.93 26.72 10.16
C SER A 508 1.67 26.98 11.47
N GLY A 509 2.95 27.38 11.39
CA GLY A 509 3.81 27.56 12.55
C GLY A 509 4.22 26.25 13.22
N ARG A 510 4.11 25.11 12.52
CA ARG A 510 4.40 23.77 13.02
C ARG A 510 5.57 23.15 12.26
N SER A 511 6.38 22.33 12.94
CA SER A 511 7.43 21.52 12.32
C SER A 511 6.98 20.09 12.02
N TYR A 512 5.92 19.61 12.67
CA TYR A 512 5.25 18.35 12.32
C TYR A 512 4.20 18.64 11.26
N TYR A 513 4.15 17.81 10.21
CA TYR A 513 3.38 18.16 9.02
C TYR A 513 2.51 17.00 8.53
N ASN A 514 1.19 17.21 8.63
CA ASN A 514 0.15 16.18 8.44
C ASN A 514 -0.58 16.28 7.09
N GLY A 515 0.06 16.79 6.04
CA GLY A 515 -0.54 16.82 4.71
C GLY A 515 -1.06 18.18 4.30
N ASP A 516 -0.78 18.52 3.04
CA ASP A 516 -1.15 19.78 2.42
C ASP A 516 -2.58 19.68 1.91
N LEU A 517 -3.51 20.42 2.51
CA LEU A 517 -4.83 20.60 1.92
C LEU A 517 -4.68 21.47 0.67
N TRP A 518 -4.70 20.83 -0.49
CA TRP A 518 -4.45 21.49 -1.77
C TRP A 518 -5.59 22.41 -2.18
N SER A 519 -6.83 21.97 -1.95
CA SER A 519 -8.02 22.73 -2.31
C SER A 519 -9.22 22.32 -1.48
N THR A 520 -10.00 23.31 -1.06
CA THR A 520 -11.37 23.13 -0.55
C THR A 520 -12.44 23.23 -1.64
N ALA A 521 -12.04 23.33 -2.91
CA ALA A 521 -12.92 23.30 -4.07
C ALA A 521 -12.81 21.95 -4.79
N GLU A 522 -13.94 21.50 -5.35
CA GLU A 522 -14.01 20.30 -6.18
C GLU A 522 -13.02 20.37 -7.37
N PRO A 523 -12.21 19.32 -7.59
CA PRO A 523 -11.28 19.28 -8.73
C PRO A 523 -11.99 19.34 -10.08
N ALA A 524 -11.46 20.16 -10.99
CA ALA A 524 -12.07 20.41 -12.31
C ALA A 524 -12.03 19.20 -13.26
N ASP A 525 -11.18 18.22 -12.98
CA ASP A 525 -10.98 16.99 -13.76
C ASP A 525 -11.95 15.86 -13.37
N ASN A 526 -12.83 16.08 -12.38
CA ASN A 526 -13.81 15.10 -11.88
C ASN A 526 -13.18 13.75 -11.44
N THR A 527 -11.88 13.73 -11.14
CA THR A 527 -11.18 12.52 -10.64
C THR A 527 -11.57 12.21 -9.20
N CYS A 528 -12.04 13.21 -8.47
CA CYS A 528 -12.55 13.08 -7.11
C CYS A 528 -14.06 12.78 -7.06
N ARG A 529 -14.43 11.54 -7.41
CA ARG A 529 -15.84 11.07 -7.35
C ARG A 529 -16.46 11.35 -5.97
N ASN A 530 -17.67 11.92 -5.95
CA ASN A 530 -18.43 12.23 -4.74
C ASN A 530 -17.67 13.13 -3.75
N TRP A 531 -16.86 14.06 -4.24
CA TRP A 531 -16.11 15.02 -3.41
C TRP A 531 -17.02 15.71 -2.38
N GLY A 532 -16.54 15.82 -1.14
CA GLY A 532 -17.30 16.45 -0.04
C GLY A 532 -18.55 15.68 0.41
N VAL A 533 -18.85 14.53 -0.19
CA VAL A 533 -19.92 13.63 0.28
C VAL A 533 -19.39 12.76 1.41
N PHE A 534 -20.19 12.60 2.46
CA PHE A 534 -19.86 11.75 3.59
C PHE A 534 -19.66 10.30 3.12
N SER A 535 -18.49 9.73 3.42
CA SER A 535 -18.09 8.38 2.99
C SER A 535 -18.87 7.27 3.70
N GLY A 536 -19.62 7.59 4.76
CA GLY A 536 -20.22 6.61 5.66
C GLY A 536 -19.33 6.28 6.87
N ASN A 537 -18.06 6.70 6.85
CA ASN A 537 -17.07 6.38 7.87
C ASN A 537 -16.78 7.57 8.79
N TYR A 538 -16.41 7.26 10.03
CA TYR A 538 -15.99 8.24 11.02
C TYR A 538 -14.51 8.06 11.35
N SER A 539 -13.83 9.16 11.67
CA SER A 539 -12.48 9.13 12.22
C SER A 539 -12.47 8.56 13.64
N SER A 540 -11.29 8.28 14.19
CA SER A 540 -11.12 7.85 15.58
C SER A 540 -11.61 8.91 16.59
N GLU A 541 -11.55 10.20 16.22
CA GLU A 541 -12.12 11.34 16.96
C GLU A 541 -13.65 11.45 16.83
N GLY A 542 -14.29 10.58 16.04
CA GLY A 542 -15.73 10.55 15.81
C GLY A 542 -16.22 11.57 14.78
N TRP A 543 -15.34 12.07 13.91
CA TRP A 543 -15.67 13.07 12.90
C TRP A 543 -16.03 12.43 11.58
N LYS A 544 -16.89 13.10 10.80
CA LYS A 544 -17.30 12.58 9.50
C LYS A 544 -16.13 12.63 8.52
N VAL A 545 -15.82 11.49 7.90
CA VAL A 545 -14.85 11.42 6.80
C VAL A 545 -15.59 11.62 5.48
N TYR A 546 -15.18 12.61 4.71
CA TYR A 546 -15.69 12.88 3.36
C TYR A 546 -14.83 12.20 2.30
N ASN A 547 -15.39 11.89 1.13
CA ASN A 547 -14.61 11.27 0.07
C ASN A 547 -13.47 12.20 -0.39
N ARG A 548 -12.29 11.60 -0.65
CA ARG A 548 -11.05 12.28 -1.10
C ARG A 548 -10.42 13.25 -0.11
N GLN A 549 -11.00 13.32 1.08
CA GLN A 549 -10.53 14.14 2.19
C GLN A 549 -9.27 13.55 2.85
N TRP A 550 -9.17 12.23 2.93
CA TRP A 550 -8.06 11.55 3.59
C TRP A 550 -7.53 10.43 2.68
N PRO A 551 -6.20 10.32 2.50
CA PRO A 551 -5.63 9.19 1.80
C PRO A 551 -5.99 7.90 2.53
N SER A 552 -6.43 6.91 1.75
CA SER A 552 -6.73 5.57 2.21
C SER A 552 -6.72 4.59 1.04
N ALA A 553 -6.62 3.30 1.34
CA ALA A 553 -6.65 2.22 0.35
C ALA A 553 -7.85 2.29 -0.62
N THR A 554 -8.98 2.84 -0.18
CA THR A 554 -10.22 2.91 -0.98
C THR A 554 -10.61 4.33 -1.39
N SER A 555 -9.81 5.32 -1.03
CA SER A 555 -10.03 6.73 -1.40
C SER A 555 -9.85 6.96 -2.91
N GLY A 556 -9.10 6.09 -3.59
CA GLY A 556 -8.64 6.25 -4.97
C GLY A 556 -7.62 7.39 -5.16
N MET A 557 -7.08 7.94 -4.06
CA MET A 557 -6.08 9.03 -4.09
C MET A 557 -4.70 8.55 -4.50
N PHE A 558 -4.43 7.26 -4.35
CA PHE A 558 -3.25 6.58 -4.85
C PHE A 558 -3.59 5.78 -6.10
N SER A 559 -2.65 5.70 -7.03
CA SER A 559 -2.74 4.81 -8.17
C SER A 559 -2.65 3.34 -7.74
N ALA A 560 -3.38 2.47 -8.44
CA ALA A 560 -3.26 1.02 -8.27
C ALA A 560 -1.92 0.47 -8.80
N GLU A 561 -1.18 1.26 -9.57
CA GLU A 561 0.15 0.92 -10.08
C GLU A 561 1.19 0.95 -8.98
N ASN A 562 1.13 1.93 -8.07
CA ASN A 562 2.14 2.09 -7.01
C ASN A 562 1.67 1.63 -5.63
N TYR A 563 0.35 1.57 -5.40
CA TYR A 563 -0.21 1.20 -4.10
C TYR A 563 -1.40 0.25 -4.23
N HIS A 564 -1.47 -0.71 -3.32
CA HIS A 564 -2.62 -1.60 -3.22
C HIS A 564 -3.89 -0.84 -2.83
N GLN A 565 -5.06 -1.32 -3.28
CA GLN A 565 -6.34 -0.60 -3.19
C GLN A 565 -7.37 -1.30 -2.28
N CYS A 566 -6.88 -2.00 -1.26
CA CYS A 566 -7.69 -2.78 -0.34
C CYS A 566 -7.18 -2.71 1.08
N TRP A 567 -8.07 -3.04 2.01
CA TRP A 567 -7.75 -3.24 3.42
C TRP A 567 -7.52 -4.72 3.69
N ILE A 568 -6.57 -5.02 4.57
CA ILE A 568 -6.44 -6.37 5.10
C ILE A 568 -7.74 -6.80 5.79
N GLY A 569 -8.30 -7.92 5.35
CA GLY A 569 -9.48 -8.56 5.95
C GLY A 569 -9.10 -9.77 6.81
N ASN A 570 -7.97 -10.43 6.51
CA ASN A 570 -7.49 -11.62 7.20
C ASN A 570 -5.96 -11.62 7.35
N TRP A 571 -5.48 -11.66 8.59
CA TRP A 571 -4.04 -11.66 8.93
C TRP A 571 -3.28 -12.92 8.50
N GLU A 572 -3.99 -13.97 8.09
CA GLU A 572 -3.40 -15.17 7.48
C GLU A 572 -3.96 -15.44 6.07
N GLY A 573 -4.55 -14.42 5.43
CA GLY A 573 -5.07 -14.47 4.06
C GLY A 573 -4.08 -13.97 3.02
N GLU A 574 -4.45 -14.10 1.75
CA GLU A 574 -3.64 -13.55 0.66
C GLU A 574 -3.50 -12.03 0.77
N ASP A 575 -4.60 -11.39 1.17
CA ASP A 575 -4.77 -9.97 1.44
C ASP A 575 -3.87 -9.42 2.54
N ALA A 576 -3.27 -10.27 3.37
CA ALA A 576 -2.23 -9.82 4.29
C ALA A 576 -0.94 -9.37 3.58
N ARG A 577 -0.77 -9.69 2.29
CA ARG A 577 0.45 -9.39 1.53
C ARG A 577 0.22 -8.48 0.33
N SER A 578 -1.03 -8.03 0.16
CA SER A 578 -1.50 -7.31 -1.02
C SER A 578 -2.49 -6.19 -0.67
N CYS A 579 -2.59 -5.83 0.62
CA CYS A 579 -3.51 -4.81 1.13
C CYS A 579 -2.94 -4.08 2.36
N TRP A 580 -3.50 -2.90 2.63
CA TRP A 580 -3.06 -2.02 3.71
C TRP A 580 -3.26 -2.65 5.09
N LEU A 581 -2.18 -2.65 5.88
CA LEU A 581 -2.15 -3.17 7.25
C LEU A 581 -2.83 -2.22 8.25
N HIS A 582 -2.69 -0.91 8.02
CA HIS A 582 -3.16 0.12 8.93
C HIS A 582 -3.43 1.43 8.19
N GLU A 583 -4.19 2.34 8.80
CA GLU A 583 -4.72 3.53 8.13
C GLU A 583 -3.68 4.59 7.75
N ASP A 584 -2.52 4.57 8.40
CA ASP A 584 -1.39 5.46 8.15
C ASP A 584 -0.21 4.79 7.44
N LEU A 585 -0.38 3.55 6.96
CA LEU A 585 0.62 2.76 6.24
C LEU A 585 0.15 2.52 4.81
N ALA A 586 0.52 3.40 3.88
CA ALA A 586 0.14 3.24 2.48
C ALA A 586 0.92 2.09 1.85
N ASP A 587 0.23 1.00 1.53
CA ASP A 587 0.83 -0.28 1.13
C ASP A 587 1.30 -0.24 -0.32
N PHE A 588 2.60 -0.40 -0.51
CA PHE A 588 3.20 -0.40 -1.83
C PHE A 588 2.72 -1.62 -2.64
N ASN A 589 2.44 -1.40 -3.92
CA ASN A 589 2.28 -2.50 -4.87
C ASN A 589 3.66 -3.05 -5.24
N THR A 590 4.20 -3.96 -4.42
CA THR A 590 5.57 -4.47 -4.57
C THR A 590 5.78 -5.34 -5.82
N GLU A 591 4.71 -5.71 -6.51
CA GLU A 591 4.68 -6.40 -7.79
C GLU A 591 4.87 -5.43 -8.98
N SER A 592 4.85 -4.13 -8.73
CA SER A 592 5.07 -3.08 -9.73
C SER A 592 6.55 -2.78 -9.93
N GLU A 593 7.02 -2.79 -11.19
CA GLU A 593 8.40 -2.46 -11.55
C GLU A 593 8.82 -1.07 -11.04
N ALA A 594 7.92 -0.08 -11.06
CA ALA A 594 8.21 1.27 -10.59
C ALA A 594 8.49 1.31 -9.07
N VAL A 595 7.72 0.56 -8.29
CA VAL A 595 7.88 0.42 -6.84
C VAL A 595 9.17 -0.36 -6.53
N GLN A 596 9.40 -1.46 -7.24
CA GLN A 596 10.59 -2.29 -7.09
C GLN A 596 11.87 -1.46 -7.33
N ASP A 597 11.94 -0.73 -8.44
CA ASP A 597 13.06 0.15 -8.79
C ASP A 597 13.29 1.24 -7.74
N TYR A 598 12.21 1.85 -7.25
CA TYR A 598 12.28 2.90 -6.24
C TYR A 598 12.89 2.39 -4.93
N LEU A 599 12.38 1.26 -4.40
CA LEU A 599 12.86 0.66 -3.15
C LEU A 599 14.28 0.09 -3.28
N ILE A 600 14.58 -0.60 -4.38
CA ILE A 600 15.94 -1.11 -4.64
C ILE A 600 16.94 0.05 -4.70
N GLY A 601 16.62 1.14 -5.40
CA GLY A 601 17.50 2.30 -5.48
C GLY A 601 17.77 2.93 -4.12
N ALA A 602 16.73 3.09 -3.29
CA ALA A 602 16.85 3.65 -1.95
C ALA A 602 17.78 2.79 -1.07
N TYR A 603 17.57 1.48 -1.04
CA TYR A 603 18.35 0.61 -0.14
C TYR A 603 19.78 0.33 -0.62
N LYS A 604 20.07 0.49 -1.92
CA LYS A 604 21.44 0.51 -2.43
C LYS A 604 22.26 1.67 -1.86
N GLN A 605 21.65 2.85 -1.67
CA GLN A 605 22.32 4.01 -1.08
C GLN A 605 22.82 3.72 0.34
N TYR A 606 22.03 3.03 1.16
CA TYR A 606 22.44 2.68 2.53
C TYR A 606 23.52 1.60 2.56
N ILE A 607 23.42 0.60 1.67
CA ILE A 607 24.54 -0.33 1.43
C ILE A 607 25.79 0.45 1.03
N ASP A 608 25.61 1.51 0.25
CA ASP A 608 26.72 2.32 -0.23
C ASP A 608 27.39 3.17 0.84
N MET A 609 26.64 3.58 1.86
CA MET A 609 27.12 4.25 3.06
C MET A 609 27.90 3.32 4.00
N GLY A 610 27.75 2.00 3.85
CA GLY A 610 28.51 1.01 4.62
C GLY A 610 27.71 0.30 5.72
N VAL A 611 26.38 0.28 5.68
CA VAL A 611 25.61 -0.57 6.59
C VAL A 611 26.01 -2.05 6.42
N ASP A 612 26.04 -2.81 7.52
CA ASP A 612 26.52 -4.20 7.56
C ASP A 612 25.40 -5.23 7.39
N GLY A 613 24.14 -4.78 7.41
CA GLY A 613 22.98 -5.65 7.34
C GLY A 613 21.66 -4.91 7.47
N PHE A 614 20.58 -5.64 7.17
CA PHE A 614 19.23 -5.13 7.25
C PHE A 614 18.35 -5.99 8.15
N ARG A 615 17.69 -5.35 9.11
CA ARG A 615 16.46 -5.90 9.70
C ARG A 615 15.31 -5.47 8.79
N VAL A 616 14.60 -6.42 8.20
CA VAL A 616 13.49 -6.13 7.29
C VAL A 616 12.19 -6.10 8.08
N ASP A 617 11.56 -4.92 8.11
CA ASP A 617 10.26 -4.72 8.72
C ASP A 617 9.17 -5.52 8.01
N THR A 618 8.24 -6.06 8.82
CA THR A 618 6.99 -6.66 8.34
C THR A 618 7.13 -7.60 7.14
N ALA A 619 8.24 -8.33 7.02
CA ALA A 619 8.59 -9.15 5.85
C ALA A 619 7.51 -10.16 5.43
N VAL A 620 6.64 -10.57 6.37
CA VAL A 620 5.48 -11.44 6.14
C VAL A 620 4.43 -10.84 5.20
N HIS A 621 4.39 -9.51 5.10
CA HIS A 621 3.41 -8.75 4.33
C HIS A 621 3.88 -8.48 2.89
N ILE A 622 5.00 -9.06 2.47
CA ILE A 622 5.42 -9.12 1.06
C ILE A 622 5.52 -10.59 0.65
N PRO A 623 4.98 -11.00 -0.52
CA PRO A 623 5.09 -12.39 -0.96
C PRO A 623 6.55 -12.87 -1.05
N ARG A 624 6.84 -14.07 -0.56
CA ARG A 624 8.19 -14.68 -0.64
C ARG A 624 8.72 -14.73 -2.08
N VAL A 625 7.86 -14.93 -3.06
CA VAL A 625 8.27 -14.94 -4.47
C VAL A 625 8.79 -13.57 -4.92
N THR A 626 8.23 -12.47 -4.43
CA THR A 626 8.70 -11.11 -4.68
C THR A 626 10.08 -10.91 -4.04
N TRP A 627 10.26 -11.32 -2.78
CA TRP A 627 11.58 -11.34 -2.12
C TRP A 627 12.64 -12.10 -2.94
N ASN A 628 12.31 -13.34 -3.34
CA ASN A 628 13.24 -14.26 -3.99
C ASN A 628 13.55 -13.90 -5.45
N ARG A 629 12.66 -13.18 -6.15
CA ARG A 629 12.86 -12.78 -7.54
C ARG A 629 13.49 -11.40 -7.69
N VAL A 630 13.21 -10.50 -6.74
CA VAL A 630 13.44 -9.06 -6.92
C VAL A 630 14.41 -8.55 -5.86
N PHE A 631 13.96 -8.40 -4.63
CA PHE A 631 14.70 -7.65 -3.63
C PHE A 631 15.99 -8.34 -3.17
N LEU A 632 15.93 -9.61 -2.75
CA LEU A 632 17.12 -10.31 -2.23
C LEU A 632 18.22 -10.45 -3.30
N PRO A 633 17.91 -10.86 -4.56
CA PRO A 633 18.92 -10.90 -5.62
C PRO A 633 19.50 -9.52 -5.97
N ALA A 634 18.67 -8.46 -6.03
CA ALA A 634 19.14 -7.12 -6.38
C ALA A 634 20.09 -6.53 -5.33
N LEU A 635 19.83 -6.79 -4.04
CA LEU A 635 20.73 -6.39 -2.95
C LEU A 635 22.03 -7.20 -3.00
N GLN A 636 21.94 -8.53 -3.18
CA GLN A 636 23.12 -9.39 -3.29
C GLN A 636 24.01 -9.02 -4.49
N GLU A 637 23.42 -8.77 -5.66
CA GLU A 637 24.17 -8.34 -6.85
C GLU A 637 24.90 -7.02 -6.61
N HIS A 638 24.26 -6.06 -5.93
CA HIS A 638 24.89 -4.78 -5.58
C HIS A 638 26.04 -4.96 -4.59
N LEU A 639 25.84 -5.76 -3.54
CA LEU A 639 26.86 -6.10 -2.56
C LEU A 639 28.07 -6.78 -3.20
N GLU A 640 27.85 -7.75 -4.09
CA GLU A 640 28.92 -8.43 -4.82
C GLU A 640 29.67 -7.48 -5.76
N ALA A 641 28.95 -6.59 -6.45
CA ALA A 641 29.55 -5.59 -7.31
C ALA A 641 30.41 -4.58 -6.54
N LYS A 642 30.00 -4.21 -5.32
CA LYS A 642 30.69 -3.23 -4.49
C LYS A 642 31.83 -3.81 -3.66
N TYR A 643 31.57 -4.89 -2.92
CA TYR A 643 32.50 -5.43 -1.91
C TYR A 643 33.15 -6.76 -2.33
N GLY A 644 32.69 -7.37 -3.41
CA GLY A 644 33.10 -8.71 -3.84
C GLY A 644 32.39 -9.83 -3.06
N ALA A 645 32.33 -11.03 -3.67
CA ALA A 645 31.55 -12.16 -3.16
C ALA A 645 31.91 -12.61 -1.73
N GLU A 646 33.18 -12.50 -1.34
CA GLU A 646 33.62 -12.91 0.01
C GLU A 646 33.05 -12.02 1.12
N LYS A 647 32.95 -10.71 0.89
CA LYS A 647 32.37 -9.78 1.88
C LYS A 647 30.86 -9.69 1.75
N ALA A 648 30.32 -9.80 0.53
CA ALA A 648 28.89 -9.77 0.31
C ALA A 648 28.13 -10.83 1.12
N GLN A 649 28.73 -12.02 1.35
CA GLN A 649 28.13 -13.08 2.16
C GLN A 649 27.98 -12.71 3.66
N ASP A 650 28.74 -11.72 4.14
CA ASP A 650 28.71 -11.28 5.54
C ASP A 650 27.60 -10.25 5.80
N PHE A 651 26.97 -9.72 4.74
CA PHE A 651 25.84 -8.81 4.87
C PHE A 651 24.62 -9.55 5.40
N TYR A 652 24.18 -9.19 6.60
CA TYR A 652 23.19 -9.95 7.33
C TYR A 652 21.78 -9.38 7.12
N ILE A 653 20.95 -10.09 6.34
CA ILE A 653 19.53 -9.77 6.16
C ILE A 653 18.69 -10.69 7.03
N PHE A 654 17.82 -10.13 7.87
CA PHE A 654 16.86 -10.90 8.65
C PHE A 654 15.49 -10.21 8.73
N GLY A 655 14.44 -10.95 8.39
CA GLY A 655 13.08 -10.43 8.35
C GLY A 655 12.31 -10.64 9.66
N GLU A 656 11.49 -9.65 10.00
CA GLU A 656 10.41 -9.83 10.95
C GLU A 656 9.23 -10.53 10.27
N VAL A 657 8.96 -11.77 10.69
CA VAL A 657 7.78 -12.53 10.26
C VAL A 657 6.95 -12.84 11.50
N ALA A 658 6.04 -11.94 11.83
CA ALA A 658 5.19 -12.01 13.00
C ALA A 658 4.34 -13.30 13.04
N ALA A 659 4.72 -14.25 13.90
CA ALA A 659 4.04 -15.53 14.08
C ALA A 659 3.69 -15.74 15.56
N PHE A 660 2.55 -15.20 16.00
CA PHE A 660 2.17 -15.14 17.42
C PHE A 660 1.45 -16.38 17.93
N VAL A 661 2.07 -17.55 17.75
CA VAL A 661 1.54 -18.82 18.22
C VAL A 661 2.60 -19.67 18.91
N HIS A 662 2.13 -20.58 19.77
CA HIS A 662 2.98 -21.62 20.36
C HIS A 662 3.15 -22.84 19.45
N ASP A 663 2.71 -22.79 18.20
CA ASP A 663 2.96 -23.83 17.20
C ASP A 663 4.15 -23.47 16.31
N ARG A 664 4.78 -24.48 15.71
CA ARG A 664 5.90 -24.27 14.75
C ARG A 664 5.47 -23.54 13.48
N TRP A 665 4.20 -23.64 13.10
CA TRP A 665 3.63 -22.97 11.92
C TRP A 665 2.51 -22.05 12.40
N ASN A 666 2.48 -20.83 11.89
CA ASN A 666 1.50 -19.80 12.27
C ASN A 666 0.07 -20.24 11.93
N ARG A 667 -0.63 -20.85 12.90
CA ARG A 667 -1.97 -21.43 12.73
C ARG A 667 -2.09 -22.39 11.54
N GLY A 668 -0.99 -23.07 11.19
CA GLY A 668 -0.93 -23.95 10.01
C GLY A 668 -0.77 -23.23 8.67
N SER A 669 -0.64 -21.90 8.67
CA SER A 669 -0.43 -21.08 7.47
C SER A 669 1.06 -21.07 7.09
N VAL A 670 1.39 -21.71 5.97
CA VAL A 670 2.77 -21.80 5.47
C VAL A 670 3.30 -20.43 5.08
N ASN A 671 2.52 -19.67 4.30
CA ASN A 671 2.90 -18.37 3.75
C ASN A 671 3.11 -17.28 4.81
N HIS A 672 2.66 -17.50 6.05
CA HIS A 672 2.73 -16.55 7.15
C HIS A 672 3.58 -17.06 8.32
N SER A 673 4.50 -17.99 8.06
CA SER A 673 5.39 -18.57 9.08
C SER A 673 6.85 -18.19 8.80
N ALA A 674 7.60 -17.78 9.82
CA ALA A 674 8.95 -17.23 9.67
C ALA A 674 9.89 -18.10 8.83
N GLN A 675 9.99 -19.39 9.16
CA GLN A 675 10.88 -20.32 8.49
C GLN A 675 10.65 -20.43 6.97
N PHE A 676 9.43 -20.15 6.50
CA PHE A 676 9.07 -20.20 5.09
C PHE A 676 9.92 -19.29 4.21
N TYR A 677 10.29 -18.13 4.77
CA TYR A 677 11.01 -17.07 4.08
C TYR A 677 12.52 -17.33 3.94
N THR A 678 13.04 -18.36 4.64
CA THR A 678 14.46 -18.75 4.55
C THR A 678 14.78 -19.63 3.33
N TRP A 679 13.77 -19.94 2.51
CA TRP A 679 13.87 -20.89 1.40
C TRP A 679 13.63 -20.23 0.05
N GLN A 680 14.44 -20.65 -0.93
CA GLN A 680 14.15 -20.40 -2.34
C GLN A 680 12.86 -21.08 -2.80
N GLU A 681 12.31 -20.56 -3.89
CA GLU A 681 11.15 -21.16 -4.54
C GLU A 681 11.40 -22.60 -4.98
N ARG A 682 10.34 -23.41 -4.90
CA ARG A 682 10.42 -24.86 -5.16
C ARG A 682 10.04 -25.23 -6.58
N ARG A 683 9.56 -24.25 -7.34
CA ARG A 683 9.15 -24.34 -8.74
C ARG A 683 9.22 -22.95 -9.37
N GLU A 684 9.16 -22.92 -10.68
CA GLU A 684 8.95 -21.70 -11.43
C GLU A 684 7.46 -21.30 -11.40
N TYR A 685 7.20 -19.99 -11.39
CA TYR A 685 5.87 -19.38 -11.40
C TYR A 685 5.70 -18.52 -12.67
N ALA A 686 4.51 -17.96 -12.87
CA ALA A 686 4.25 -17.03 -13.97
C ALA A 686 5.26 -15.87 -14.02
N ALA A 687 5.53 -15.34 -15.22
CA ALA A 687 6.46 -14.22 -15.39
C ALA A 687 5.94 -12.92 -14.79
N ASP A 688 4.62 -12.69 -14.83
CA ASP A 688 3.94 -11.58 -14.18
C ASP A 688 3.98 -11.75 -12.65
N ASP A 689 4.47 -10.74 -11.93
CA ASP A 689 4.76 -10.84 -10.50
C ASP A 689 3.48 -10.94 -9.65
N ALA A 690 2.43 -10.19 -9.99
CA ALA A 690 1.13 -10.30 -9.34
C ALA A 690 0.51 -11.69 -9.49
N THR A 691 0.57 -12.26 -10.70
CA THR A 691 0.14 -13.65 -10.93
C THR A 691 1.01 -14.63 -10.16
N ALA A 692 2.33 -14.43 -10.12
CA ALA A 692 3.26 -15.30 -9.40
C ALA A 692 3.01 -15.30 -7.89
N ALA A 693 2.72 -14.16 -7.28
CA ALA A 693 2.39 -14.02 -5.86
C ALA A 693 1.16 -14.86 -5.47
N LEU A 694 0.11 -14.84 -6.30
CA LEU A 694 -1.09 -15.65 -6.12
C LEU A 694 -0.83 -17.14 -6.35
N GLU A 695 -0.13 -17.49 -7.42
CA GLU A 695 0.22 -18.89 -7.72
C GLU A 695 1.10 -19.52 -6.63
N GLN A 696 2.02 -18.74 -6.05
CA GLN A 696 2.89 -19.15 -4.97
C GLN A 696 2.10 -19.39 -3.67
N TYR A 697 1.21 -18.46 -3.32
CA TYR A 697 0.32 -18.58 -2.18
C TYR A 697 -0.53 -19.85 -2.24
N ASP A 698 -1.28 -20.03 -3.34
CA ASP A 698 -2.19 -21.16 -3.52
C ASP A 698 -1.44 -22.49 -3.53
N TRP A 699 -0.30 -22.55 -4.20
CA TRP A 699 0.47 -23.77 -4.31
C TRP A 699 1.09 -24.20 -2.98
N GLU A 700 1.66 -23.26 -2.23
CA GLU A 700 2.28 -23.55 -0.93
C GLU A 700 1.23 -23.94 0.12
N ASN A 701 0.05 -23.30 0.10
CA ASN A 701 -1.08 -23.72 0.91
C ASN A 701 -1.55 -25.13 0.56
N ALA A 702 -1.59 -25.48 -0.73
CA ALA A 702 -1.94 -26.83 -1.17
C ALA A 702 -0.90 -27.90 -0.76
N GLN A 703 0.38 -27.53 -0.62
CA GLN A 703 1.40 -28.44 -0.09
C GLN A 703 1.24 -28.66 1.41
N GLY A 704 0.79 -27.64 2.14
CA GLY A 704 0.67 -27.67 3.59
C GLY A 704 2.03 -27.71 4.29
N THR A 705 1.98 -27.70 5.62
CA THR A 705 3.16 -27.56 6.49
C THR A 705 4.08 -28.78 6.48
N GLU A 706 3.53 -29.98 6.40
CA GLU A 706 4.30 -31.24 6.49
C GLU A 706 5.15 -31.53 5.24
N ASN A 707 4.85 -30.87 4.12
CA ASN A 707 5.60 -31.04 2.86
C ASN A 707 6.58 -29.89 2.60
N GLN A 708 6.82 -29.02 3.58
CA GLN A 708 7.81 -27.96 3.49
C GLN A 708 9.25 -28.52 3.51
N PRO A 709 10.25 -27.80 2.99
CA PRO A 709 11.63 -28.25 3.05
C PRO A 709 12.17 -28.31 4.48
N THR A 710 13.15 -29.17 4.70
CA THR A 710 13.87 -29.27 5.97
C THR A 710 15.38 -29.18 5.75
N SER A 711 16.09 -28.80 6.81
CA SER A 711 17.54 -28.65 6.84
C SER A 711 18.18 -29.43 7.98
N THR A 712 19.47 -29.75 7.82
CA THR A 712 20.32 -30.26 8.90
C THR A 712 21.39 -29.25 9.32
N ASN A 713 21.41 -28.04 8.74
CA ASN A 713 22.51 -27.09 8.88
C ASN A 713 22.82 -26.67 10.31
N ALA A 714 21.82 -26.63 11.20
CA ALA A 714 22.00 -26.30 12.61
C ALA A 714 22.42 -27.49 13.49
N PHE A 715 22.40 -28.72 12.98
CA PHE A 715 22.52 -29.94 13.78
C PHE A 715 23.85 -30.67 13.56
N LEU A 716 24.42 -31.21 14.65
CA LEU A 716 25.56 -32.11 14.57
C LEU A 716 25.15 -33.50 14.09
N GLN A 717 26.04 -34.17 13.35
CA GLN A 717 25.93 -35.60 13.09
C GLN A 717 26.61 -36.37 14.23
N GLY A 718 25.84 -36.68 15.28
CA GLY A 718 26.35 -37.19 16.55
C GLY A 718 27.12 -36.11 17.31
N ASN A 719 28.45 -36.10 17.17
CA ASN A 719 29.35 -35.04 17.69
C ASN A 719 30.19 -34.39 16.59
N THR A 720 29.92 -34.70 15.33
CA THR A 720 30.71 -34.24 14.19
C THR A 720 30.02 -33.03 13.56
N TYR A 721 30.80 -31.96 13.37
CA TYR A 721 30.39 -30.83 12.55
C TYR A 721 30.47 -31.23 11.08
N HIS A 722 29.53 -30.75 10.26
CA HIS A 722 29.58 -30.93 8.82
C HIS A 722 29.39 -29.61 8.09
N ALA A 723 29.84 -29.55 6.84
CA ALA A 723 29.58 -28.40 5.98
C ALA A 723 28.05 -28.20 5.83
N PRO A 724 27.53 -26.99 6.07
CA PRO A 724 26.14 -26.64 5.78
C PRO A 724 25.83 -26.72 4.28
N ASP A 725 24.57 -26.98 3.95
CA ASP A 725 24.02 -26.92 2.58
C ASP A 725 23.10 -25.71 2.44
N TYR A 726 23.60 -24.66 1.80
CA TYR A 726 22.87 -23.42 1.51
C TYR A 726 22.32 -23.37 0.08
N SER A 727 22.30 -24.48 -0.66
CA SER A 727 21.86 -24.52 -2.08
C SER A 727 20.43 -24.05 -2.31
N ARG A 728 19.61 -23.99 -1.26
CA ARG A 728 18.21 -23.54 -1.29
C ARG A 728 17.91 -22.39 -0.33
N PHE A 729 18.94 -21.71 0.16
CA PHE A 729 18.79 -20.53 1.01
C PHE A 729 18.31 -19.33 0.18
N SER A 730 17.30 -18.60 0.67
CA SER A 730 16.73 -17.44 -0.03
C SER A 730 17.65 -16.22 -0.06
N GLY A 731 18.59 -16.12 0.89
CA GLY A 731 19.29 -14.87 1.20
C GLY A 731 18.71 -14.13 2.41
N MET A 732 17.58 -14.59 2.97
CA MET A 732 16.95 -13.96 4.14
C MET A 732 16.93 -14.90 5.35
N ASN A 733 17.45 -14.41 6.48
CA ASN A 733 17.29 -15.01 7.80
C ASN A 733 16.04 -14.43 8.49
N ILE A 734 15.80 -14.80 9.75
CA ILE A 734 14.59 -14.40 10.46
C ILE A 734 14.85 -14.04 11.92
N ILE A 735 13.96 -13.22 12.46
CA ILE A 735 13.74 -13.18 13.90
C ILE A 735 13.15 -14.54 14.35
N ASP A 736 13.70 -15.11 15.42
CA ASP A 736 13.24 -16.36 16.02
C ASP A 736 11.94 -16.14 16.82
N MET A 737 10.84 -15.86 16.11
CA MET A 737 9.53 -15.65 16.73
C MET A 737 9.08 -16.88 17.53
N ARG A 738 9.58 -18.07 17.18
CA ARG A 738 9.33 -19.30 17.92
C ARG A 738 9.92 -19.23 19.33
N MET A 739 11.20 -18.89 19.46
CA MET A 739 11.81 -18.72 20.77
C MET A 739 11.26 -17.49 21.49
N HIS A 740 11.12 -16.36 20.80
CA HIS A 740 10.56 -15.10 21.31
C HIS A 740 9.27 -15.33 22.10
N MET A 741 8.29 -15.99 21.48
CA MET A 741 7.00 -16.29 22.08
C MET A 741 7.07 -17.17 23.33
N ASN A 742 8.16 -17.92 23.52
CA ASN A 742 8.30 -18.91 24.59
C ASN A 742 9.34 -18.52 25.66
N PHE A 743 9.95 -17.34 25.58
CA PHE A 743 10.88 -16.82 26.61
C PHE A 743 10.23 -16.41 27.93
N GLY A 744 8.93 -16.69 28.11
CA GLY A 744 8.33 -16.70 29.45
C GLY A 744 9.17 -17.54 30.42
N GLU A 745 9.72 -18.66 29.94
CA GLU A 745 10.67 -19.53 30.63
C GLU A 745 11.72 -20.05 29.63
N ALA A 746 13.02 -19.96 29.95
CA ALA A 746 14.09 -20.41 29.05
C ALA A 746 13.93 -21.87 28.60
N SER A 747 13.44 -22.75 29.48
CA SER A 747 13.16 -24.14 29.14
C SER A 747 12.16 -24.26 27.99
N ASN A 748 11.09 -23.47 28.01
CA ASN A 748 10.10 -23.48 26.93
C ASN A 748 10.72 -22.95 25.64
N ALA A 749 11.45 -21.84 25.68
CA ALA A 749 12.15 -21.31 24.51
C ALA A 749 13.12 -22.35 23.89
N PHE A 750 13.92 -23.04 24.71
CA PHE A 750 14.86 -24.07 24.26
C PHE A 750 14.17 -25.24 23.56
N HIS A 751 13.14 -25.83 24.18
CA HIS A 751 12.44 -26.98 23.61
C HIS A 751 11.69 -26.63 22.33
N ASN A 752 11.05 -25.46 22.29
CA ASN A 752 10.27 -25.00 21.14
C ASN A 752 11.14 -24.52 19.98
N GLY A 753 12.28 -23.86 20.24
CA GLY A 753 13.26 -23.53 19.22
C GLY A 753 13.80 -24.79 18.54
N LYS A 754 14.21 -25.79 19.34
CA LYS A 754 14.67 -27.08 18.81
C LYS A 754 13.63 -27.80 17.94
N ASP A 755 12.35 -27.63 18.24
CA ASP A 755 11.24 -28.22 17.47
C ASP A 755 11.06 -27.56 16.09
N SER A 756 11.31 -26.25 15.97
CA SER A 756 11.18 -25.51 14.69
C SER A 756 12.42 -25.57 13.81
N ASP A 757 13.61 -25.72 14.40
CA ASP A 757 14.90 -25.64 13.71
C ASP A 757 15.02 -26.49 12.44
N PRO A 758 14.45 -27.72 12.33
CA PRO A 758 14.52 -28.49 11.09
C PRO A 758 13.87 -27.82 9.89
N TRP A 759 12.96 -26.87 10.08
CA TRP A 759 12.22 -26.20 9.01
C TRP A 759 12.83 -24.86 8.59
N VAL A 760 13.83 -24.37 9.32
CA VAL A 760 14.61 -23.18 8.97
C VAL A 760 15.81 -23.64 8.14
N ASN A 761 16.18 -22.89 7.10
CA ASN A 761 17.35 -23.26 6.29
C ASN A 761 18.62 -23.39 7.15
N ASP A 762 18.87 -22.42 8.05
CA ASP A 762 19.89 -22.52 9.09
C ASP A 762 19.52 -21.69 10.32
N ALA A 763 18.98 -22.35 11.35
CA ALA A 763 18.59 -21.69 12.59
C ALA A 763 19.77 -21.10 13.39
N THR A 764 21.03 -21.38 13.03
CA THR A 764 22.19 -20.76 13.70
C THR A 764 22.30 -19.26 13.39
N PHE A 765 21.64 -18.78 12.34
CA PHE A 765 21.56 -17.37 11.96
C PHE A 765 20.31 -16.65 12.48
N ASN A 766 19.39 -17.32 13.19
CA ASN A 766 18.19 -16.61 13.68
C ASN A 766 18.57 -15.51 14.67
N ALA A 767 17.96 -14.33 14.56
CA ALA A 767 18.04 -13.30 15.60
C ALA A 767 17.14 -13.68 16.78
N VAL A 768 17.68 -13.76 17.99
CA VAL A 768 16.98 -14.28 19.18
C VAL A 768 16.88 -13.20 20.24
N TYR A 769 15.67 -12.85 20.69
CA TYR A 769 15.45 -11.92 21.80
C TYR A 769 14.24 -12.31 22.66
N VAL A 770 14.27 -11.90 23.93
CA VAL A 770 13.18 -12.14 24.91
C VAL A 770 12.04 -11.16 24.70
N ASP A 771 12.34 -9.87 24.65
CA ASP A 771 11.37 -8.80 24.42
C ASP A 771 11.91 -7.76 23.41
N SER A 772 11.02 -6.90 22.92
CA SER A 772 11.29 -5.95 21.84
C SER A 772 10.46 -4.68 21.98
N HIS A 773 10.54 -3.84 20.95
CA HIS A 773 9.73 -2.65 20.77
C HIS A 773 8.23 -2.90 20.51
N ASP A 774 7.80 -4.13 20.20
CA ASP A 774 6.39 -4.42 19.91
C ASP A 774 5.78 -5.40 20.92
N TYR A 775 6.53 -6.45 21.26
CA TYR A 775 6.02 -7.54 22.07
C TYR A 775 7.05 -8.07 23.07
N GLY A 776 6.54 -8.49 24.23
CA GLY A 776 7.19 -9.42 25.12
C GLY A 776 6.74 -10.87 24.85
N PRO A 777 7.30 -11.86 25.57
CA PRO A 777 6.94 -13.26 25.40
C PRO A 777 5.43 -13.52 25.52
N ASN A 778 4.92 -14.55 24.84
CA ASN A 778 3.49 -14.86 24.73
C ASN A 778 2.64 -13.75 24.08
N LYS A 779 3.21 -12.94 23.17
CA LYS A 779 2.56 -11.77 22.54
C LYS A 779 2.05 -10.79 23.61
N SER A 780 2.83 -10.63 24.69
CA SER A 780 2.54 -9.64 25.72
C SER A 780 2.72 -8.24 25.14
N SER A 781 1.77 -7.34 25.38
CA SER A 781 1.91 -5.91 25.11
C SER A 781 2.70 -5.17 26.20
N SER A 782 3.39 -5.90 27.08
CA SER A 782 4.17 -5.37 28.20
C SER A 782 5.59 -5.92 28.20
N ARG A 783 6.54 -5.08 28.61
CA ARG A 783 7.97 -5.42 28.79
C ARG A 783 8.13 -6.63 29.70
N TYR A 784 9.12 -7.47 29.44
CA TYR A 784 9.28 -8.70 30.20
C TYR A 784 9.62 -8.39 31.68
N SER A 785 8.94 -9.08 32.59
CA SER A 785 9.01 -8.83 34.04
C SER A 785 9.27 -10.09 34.84
N GLY A 786 9.98 -11.06 34.25
CA GLY A 786 10.34 -12.33 34.91
C GLY A 786 11.31 -12.19 36.08
N GLY A 787 11.96 -11.03 36.22
CA GLY A 787 12.94 -10.74 37.26
C GLY A 787 14.38 -11.16 36.89
N THR A 788 15.33 -10.63 37.64
CA THR A 788 16.78 -10.76 37.40
C THR A 788 17.25 -12.21 37.16
N THR A 789 16.83 -13.18 37.97
CA THR A 789 17.26 -14.58 37.81
C THR A 789 16.70 -15.23 36.54
N ALA A 790 15.46 -14.93 36.16
CA ALA A 790 14.88 -15.44 34.93
C ALA A 790 15.53 -14.80 33.70
N TRP A 791 15.86 -13.52 33.77
CA TRP A 791 16.67 -12.84 32.75
C TRP A 791 18.05 -13.47 32.61
N ALA A 792 18.76 -13.74 33.71
CA ALA A 792 20.07 -14.39 33.67
C ALA A 792 20.00 -15.78 33.01
N GLU A 793 18.95 -16.56 33.30
CA GLU A 793 18.70 -17.85 32.66
C GLU A 793 18.38 -17.72 31.16
N ASN A 794 17.52 -16.77 30.77
CA ASN A 794 17.21 -16.48 29.38
C ASN A 794 18.47 -16.04 28.60
N MET A 795 19.29 -15.18 29.19
CA MET A 795 20.56 -14.73 28.59
C MET A 795 21.57 -15.88 28.48
N ASN A 796 21.68 -16.78 29.46
CA ASN A 796 22.51 -17.98 29.32
C ASN A 796 22.10 -18.77 28.07
N LEU A 797 20.80 -18.96 27.85
CA LEU A 797 20.29 -19.67 26.69
C LEU A 797 20.62 -18.93 25.39
N MET A 798 20.32 -17.62 25.33
CA MET A 798 20.58 -16.80 24.13
C MET A 798 22.06 -16.81 23.73
N TRP A 799 22.98 -16.61 24.67
CA TRP A 799 24.42 -16.50 24.39
C TRP A 799 25.11 -17.83 24.11
N THR A 800 24.55 -18.97 24.56
CA THR A 800 25.23 -20.26 24.44
C THR A 800 24.53 -21.28 23.56
N PHE A 801 23.26 -21.10 23.24
CA PHE A 801 22.54 -21.90 22.23
C PHE A 801 22.78 -21.36 20.81
N ARG A 802 22.07 -21.88 19.81
CA ARG A 802 22.19 -21.41 18.42
C ARG A 802 21.44 -20.09 18.21
N GLY A 803 21.88 -19.33 17.22
CA GLY A 803 21.31 -18.02 16.88
C GLY A 803 22.22 -16.88 17.30
N ILE A 804 21.75 -15.68 17.00
CA ILE A 804 22.42 -14.40 17.24
C ILE A 804 21.69 -13.70 18.38
N PRO A 805 22.31 -13.59 19.58
CA PRO A 805 21.68 -12.91 20.71
C PRO A 805 21.39 -11.46 20.35
N THR A 806 20.15 -11.04 20.54
CA THR A 806 19.69 -9.66 20.32
C THR A 806 19.04 -9.15 21.61
N LEU A 807 19.45 -7.98 22.08
CA LEU A 807 18.90 -7.38 23.30
C LEU A 807 18.30 -6.01 22.98
N TYR A 808 17.05 -5.79 23.38
CA TYR A 808 16.42 -4.48 23.29
C TYR A 808 16.94 -3.56 24.39
N TYR A 809 17.11 -2.27 24.08
CA TYR A 809 17.73 -1.33 25.00
C TYR A 809 17.06 -1.31 26.39
N GLY A 810 17.90 -1.23 27.42
CA GLY A 810 17.48 -1.20 28.81
C GLY A 810 17.06 -2.56 29.41
N SER A 811 16.91 -3.62 28.61
CA SER A 811 16.60 -4.96 29.15
C SER A 811 17.72 -5.49 30.08
N GLU A 812 18.96 -5.01 29.92
CA GLU A 812 20.10 -5.30 30.79
C GLU A 812 19.95 -4.79 32.23
N ILE A 813 19.03 -3.85 32.48
CA ILE A 813 18.68 -3.36 33.83
C ILE A 813 17.20 -3.55 34.16
N GLU A 814 16.49 -4.35 33.37
CA GLU A 814 15.03 -4.54 33.50
C GLU A 814 14.25 -3.21 33.35
N PHE A 815 14.77 -2.30 32.51
CA PHE A 815 14.17 -1.00 32.27
C PHE A 815 12.73 -1.14 31.80
N GLN A 816 11.84 -0.44 32.50
CA GLN A 816 10.39 -0.46 32.27
C GLN A 816 9.76 -1.85 32.37
N ALA A 817 10.32 -2.77 33.17
CA ALA A 817 9.75 -4.11 33.37
C ALA A 817 8.26 -4.06 33.75
N GLY A 818 7.42 -4.75 32.97
CA GLY A 818 5.97 -4.79 33.16
C GLY A 818 5.20 -3.57 32.65
N ALA A 819 5.87 -2.50 32.23
CA ALA A 819 5.23 -1.37 31.56
C ALA A 819 4.63 -1.81 30.22
N GLN A 820 3.56 -1.14 29.78
CA GLN A 820 3.02 -1.33 28.44
C GLN A 820 4.09 -0.90 27.41
N ILE A 821 4.37 -1.74 26.43
CA ILE A 821 5.44 -1.51 25.46
C ILE A 821 5.16 -0.26 24.65
N ASP A 822 3.98 -0.21 24.02
CA ASP A 822 3.49 0.94 23.28
C ASP A 822 1.99 1.08 23.50
N CYS A 823 1.55 2.33 23.69
CA CYS A 823 0.14 2.71 23.81
C CYS A 823 -0.26 3.65 22.66
N GLY A 824 0.60 3.82 21.65
CA GLY A 824 0.44 4.80 20.59
C GLY A 824 0.32 6.21 21.19
N PRO A 825 -0.53 7.07 20.62
CA PRO A 825 -0.70 8.44 21.11
C PRO A 825 -1.64 8.55 22.32
N SER A 826 -1.94 7.45 23.02
CA SER A 826 -2.93 7.44 24.12
C SER A 826 -2.33 7.60 25.52
N CYS A 827 -1.01 7.58 25.66
CA CYS A 827 -0.32 7.79 26.93
C CYS A 827 1.11 8.34 26.72
N PRO A 828 1.75 8.91 27.77
CA PRO A 828 3.08 9.49 27.63
C PRO A 828 4.16 8.43 27.43
N LEU A 829 5.13 8.69 26.54
CA LEU A 829 6.23 7.78 26.24
C LEU A 829 7.03 7.40 27.49
N ALA A 830 7.22 8.33 28.42
CA ALA A 830 7.91 8.10 29.71
C ALA A 830 7.30 6.97 30.56
N GLU A 831 6.02 6.62 30.35
CA GLU A 831 5.32 5.56 31.08
C GLU A 831 5.32 4.21 30.32
N THR A 832 5.96 4.15 29.15
CA THR A 832 5.95 2.99 28.26
C THR A 832 7.27 2.23 28.25
N GLY A 833 7.27 1.06 27.64
CA GLY A 833 8.47 0.31 27.28
C GLY A 833 9.35 0.97 26.21
N ARG A 834 8.89 2.08 25.63
CA ARG A 834 9.57 2.94 24.66
C ARG A 834 10.04 4.28 25.27
N ALA A 835 10.12 4.34 26.61
CA ALA A 835 10.58 5.51 27.36
C ALA A 835 12.04 5.88 27.04
N TYR A 836 12.37 7.16 27.27
CA TYR A 836 13.71 7.70 27.09
C TYR A 836 14.71 7.02 28.03
N TYR A 837 15.82 6.50 27.50
CA TYR A 837 16.80 5.76 28.28
C TYR A 837 17.96 6.60 28.80
N GLY A 838 18.22 7.76 28.18
CA GLY A 838 19.50 8.44 28.29
C GLY A 838 19.89 8.87 29.70
N ASP A 839 18.93 9.05 30.62
CA ASP A 839 19.18 9.33 32.03
C ASP A 839 20.04 8.25 32.71
N HIS A 840 20.00 7.02 32.22
CA HIS A 840 20.80 5.88 32.70
C HIS A 840 22.23 5.85 32.11
N LEU A 841 22.52 6.71 31.14
CA LEU A 841 23.77 6.76 30.38
C LEU A 841 24.62 8.00 30.70
N GLU A 842 24.15 8.86 31.62
CA GLU A 842 24.86 10.05 32.05
C GLU A 842 26.18 9.74 32.76
N GLY A 843 27.25 10.42 32.35
CA GLY A 843 28.58 10.32 32.95
C GLY A 843 29.70 10.11 31.93
N THR A 844 30.86 9.64 32.41
CA THR A 844 32.03 9.34 31.57
C THR A 844 32.30 7.84 31.57
N LEU A 845 32.73 7.29 30.44
CA LEU A 845 33.06 5.87 30.27
C LEU A 845 34.36 5.71 29.46
N SER A 846 35.18 4.73 29.84
CA SER A 846 36.33 4.24 29.07
C SER A 846 36.26 2.71 28.99
N VAL A 847 36.48 2.17 27.80
CA VAL A 847 36.34 0.76 27.47
C VAL A 847 37.56 0.31 26.67
N SER A 848 38.19 -0.78 27.08
CA SER A 848 39.38 -1.32 26.42
C SER A 848 39.06 -2.38 25.37
N ASP A 849 37.96 -3.12 25.55
CA ASP A 849 37.46 -4.14 24.62
C ASP A 849 35.98 -4.44 24.90
N PHE A 850 35.34 -5.28 24.08
CA PHE A 850 33.96 -5.72 24.29
C PHE A 850 33.77 -6.39 25.65
N GLY A 851 32.92 -5.80 26.49
CA GLY A 851 32.67 -6.28 27.86
C GLY A 851 33.69 -5.81 28.91
N GLN A 852 34.75 -5.08 28.51
CA GLN A 852 35.87 -4.71 29.38
C GLN A 852 35.84 -3.22 29.74
N VAL A 853 35.29 -2.89 30.91
CA VAL A 853 35.17 -1.51 31.42
C VAL A 853 36.42 -1.11 32.20
N ASP A 854 37.13 -0.07 31.75
CA ASP A 854 38.30 0.46 32.46
C ASP A 854 37.90 1.41 33.59
N SER A 855 36.95 2.30 33.31
CA SER A 855 36.43 3.27 34.29
C SER A 855 35.08 3.83 33.86
N ALA A 856 34.20 4.07 34.83
CA ALA A 856 32.91 4.74 34.63
C ALA A 856 32.61 5.69 35.79
N THR A 857 31.88 6.79 35.53
CA THR A 857 31.36 7.72 36.55
C THR A 857 29.88 8.03 36.30
N GLY A 858 29.16 8.58 37.28
CA GLY A 858 27.77 9.04 37.07
C GLY A 858 26.71 7.92 37.06
N ALA A 859 25.62 8.14 36.34
CA ALA A 859 24.52 7.19 36.21
C ALA A 859 24.95 5.95 35.44
N ILE A 860 25.75 6.11 34.37
CA ILE A 860 26.27 4.97 33.59
C ILE A 860 27.10 4.01 34.43
N ALA A 861 27.85 4.49 35.43
CA ALA A 861 28.54 3.61 36.39
C ALA A 861 27.55 2.83 37.26
N THR A 862 26.41 3.41 37.62
CA THR A 862 25.37 2.71 38.39
C THR A 862 24.67 1.65 37.52
N THR A 863 24.47 1.95 36.24
CA THR A 863 23.93 1.02 35.23
C THR A 863 24.87 -0.16 35.02
N LEU A 864 26.17 0.10 34.81
CA LEU A 864 27.18 -0.94 34.58
C LEU A 864 27.43 -1.87 35.78
N ASN A 865 27.11 -1.42 37.00
CA ASN A 865 27.21 -2.23 38.22
C ASN A 865 25.93 -3.04 38.52
N GLN A 866 24.94 -3.08 37.61
CA GLN A 866 23.76 -3.91 37.81
C GLN A 866 24.11 -5.40 37.63
N PRO A 867 23.51 -6.32 38.42
CA PRO A 867 23.85 -7.75 38.37
C PRO A 867 23.71 -8.39 36.99
N LEU A 868 22.70 -7.98 36.21
CA LEU A 868 22.50 -8.49 34.84
C LEU A 868 23.52 -7.93 33.85
N VAL A 869 24.05 -6.73 34.07
CA VAL A 869 25.10 -6.15 33.21
C VAL A 869 26.41 -6.90 33.42
N GLU A 870 26.82 -7.13 34.67
CA GLU A 870 28.02 -7.93 34.98
C GLU A 870 27.91 -9.36 34.41
N HIS A 871 26.71 -9.95 34.51
CA HIS A 871 26.39 -11.25 33.92
C HIS A 871 26.53 -11.24 32.39
N LEU A 872 25.94 -10.24 31.74
CA LEU A 872 25.95 -10.06 30.29
C LEU A 872 27.36 -9.86 29.72
N GLN A 873 28.17 -9.03 30.38
CA GLN A 873 29.57 -8.80 30.02
C GLN A 873 30.34 -10.12 29.98
N ARG A 874 30.27 -10.90 31.05
CA ARG A 874 30.96 -12.18 31.14
C ARG A 874 30.40 -13.22 30.18
N LEU A 875 29.08 -13.25 29.94
CA LEU A 875 28.48 -14.08 28.89
C LEU A 875 29.04 -13.75 27.50
N GLY A 876 29.20 -12.46 27.20
CA GLY A 876 29.84 -11.98 25.97
C GLY A 876 31.27 -12.51 25.83
N GLU A 877 32.08 -12.40 26.88
CA GLU A 877 33.45 -12.93 26.89
C GLU A 877 33.49 -14.45 26.68
N ILE A 878 32.65 -15.22 27.38
CA ILE A 878 32.56 -16.68 27.23
C ILE A 878 32.18 -17.05 25.79
N ARG A 879 31.19 -16.37 25.21
CA ARG A 879 30.76 -16.62 23.82
C ARG A 879 31.89 -16.34 22.82
N ARG A 880 32.65 -15.24 22.99
CA ARG A 880 33.79 -14.90 22.13
C ARG A 880 34.96 -15.88 22.29
N ALA A 881 35.22 -16.36 23.50
CA ALA A 881 36.30 -17.30 23.79
C ALA A 881 36.04 -18.74 23.29
N VAL A 882 34.78 -19.09 22.97
CA VAL A 882 34.39 -20.45 22.58
C VAL A 882 33.67 -20.42 21.22
N PRO A 883 34.38 -20.59 20.08
CA PRO A 883 33.80 -20.49 18.73
C PRO A 883 32.58 -21.39 18.48
N ALA A 884 32.47 -22.51 19.19
CA ALA A 884 31.30 -23.39 19.10
C ALA A 884 30.01 -22.72 19.60
N LEU A 885 30.08 -21.77 20.54
CA LEU A 885 28.91 -21.07 21.05
C LEU A 885 28.36 -20.06 20.05
N SER A 886 29.24 -19.38 19.30
CA SER A 886 28.85 -18.44 18.26
C SER A 886 28.39 -19.13 16.98
N MET A 887 29.25 -19.92 16.34
CA MET A 887 29.02 -20.44 14.98
C MET A 887 28.63 -21.93 14.92
N GLY A 888 28.65 -22.63 16.06
CA GLY A 888 28.59 -24.09 16.07
C GLY A 888 27.21 -24.67 15.81
N GLN A 889 27.18 -25.82 15.12
CA GLN A 889 26.05 -26.74 15.11
C GLN A 889 25.81 -27.32 16.51
N TYR A 890 24.60 -27.80 16.79
CA TYR A 890 24.25 -28.36 18.09
C TYR A 890 23.67 -29.78 18.05
N SER A 891 23.70 -30.47 19.20
CA SER A 891 22.99 -31.75 19.38
C SER A 891 22.53 -31.91 20.83
N THR A 892 21.33 -32.45 21.01
CA THR A 892 20.77 -32.84 22.32
C THR A 892 20.81 -34.35 22.56
N GLU A 893 21.51 -35.11 21.71
CA GLU A 893 21.56 -36.56 21.81
C GLU A 893 22.50 -37.04 22.92
N ASN A 894 22.07 -38.07 23.66
CA ASN A 894 22.82 -38.71 24.74
C ASN A 894 23.18 -37.76 25.90
N ILE A 895 22.22 -36.90 26.27
CA ILE A 895 22.36 -35.92 27.35
C ILE A 895 21.22 -36.12 28.35
N SER A 896 21.52 -36.00 29.65
CA SER A 896 20.51 -35.80 30.71
C SER A 896 20.45 -34.34 31.12
N GLY A 897 19.33 -33.86 31.67
CA GLY A 897 19.20 -32.49 32.19
C GLY A 897 18.01 -31.76 31.55
N GLY A 898 17.69 -30.58 32.05
CA GLY A 898 16.59 -29.75 31.53
C GLY A 898 16.99 -29.01 30.26
N ILE A 899 17.89 -28.03 30.41
CA ILE A 899 18.43 -27.23 29.30
C ILE A 899 19.90 -27.61 29.14
N ALA A 900 20.18 -28.55 28.23
CA ALA A 900 21.53 -29.02 28.00
C ALA A 900 21.74 -29.49 26.56
N PHE A 901 22.89 -29.15 25.98
CA PHE A 901 23.22 -29.43 24.59
C PHE A 901 24.73 -29.44 24.36
N LYS A 902 25.15 -30.05 23.25
CA LYS A 902 26.53 -30.03 22.75
C LYS A 902 26.61 -29.02 21.61
N ARG A 903 27.73 -28.30 21.49
CA ARG A 903 28.03 -27.41 20.36
C ARG A 903 29.34 -27.81 19.71
N ARG A 904 29.44 -27.75 18.38
CA ARG A 904 30.73 -27.87 17.67
C ARG A 904 30.81 -26.95 16.47
N TYR A 905 31.97 -26.36 16.26
CA TYR A 905 32.34 -25.67 15.03
C TYR A 905 33.72 -26.15 14.59
N THR A 906 33.88 -26.43 13.29
CA THR A 906 35.18 -26.80 12.73
C THR A 906 35.43 -26.11 11.40
N ASP A 907 36.62 -25.55 11.22
CA ASP A 907 37.13 -25.07 9.95
C ASP A 907 38.62 -25.47 9.77
N SER A 908 39.35 -24.81 8.88
CA SER A 908 40.77 -25.10 8.64
C SER A 908 41.72 -24.81 9.83
N SER A 909 41.26 -24.01 10.79
CA SER A 909 42.03 -23.44 11.91
C SER A 909 41.37 -23.67 13.29
N VAL A 910 40.09 -24.04 13.33
CA VAL A 910 39.29 -24.20 14.55
C VAL A 910 38.73 -25.63 14.61
N ASP A 911 38.80 -26.24 15.79
CA ASP A 911 37.98 -27.40 16.19
C ASP A 911 37.52 -27.19 17.62
N SER A 912 36.43 -26.45 17.78
CA SER A 912 35.85 -26.09 19.08
C SER A 912 34.68 -27.02 19.37
N PHE A 913 34.71 -27.74 20.50
CA PHE A 913 33.62 -28.60 20.97
C PHE A 913 33.27 -28.29 22.43
N ALA A 914 32.02 -27.93 22.69
CA ALA A 914 31.55 -27.49 24.01
C ALA A 914 30.32 -28.28 24.49
N LEU A 915 30.23 -28.50 25.80
CA LEU A 915 29.10 -29.11 26.50
C LEU A 915 28.48 -28.04 27.39
N VAL A 916 27.20 -27.75 27.19
CA VAL A 916 26.50 -26.66 27.89
C VAL A 916 25.36 -27.22 28.73
N ALA A 917 25.31 -26.83 30.00
CA ALA A 917 24.21 -27.13 30.92
C ALA A 917 23.77 -25.84 31.61
N ILE A 918 22.47 -25.52 31.57
CA ILE A 918 21.91 -24.28 32.12
C ILE A 918 20.90 -24.64 33.23
N SER A 919 20.98 -23.90 34.34
CA SER A 919 20.11 -23.96 35.52
C SER A 919 20.06 -25.29 36.30
N SER A 920 20.54 -26.38 35.70
CA SER A 920 20.52 -27.71 36.28
C SER A 920 21.71 -28.53 35.78
N SER A 921 22.20 -29.42 36.62
CA SER A 921 23.32 -30.30 36.26
C SER A 921 22.91 -31.28 35.14
N ALA A 922 23.84 -31.56 34.24
CA ALA A 922 23.62 -32.42 33.06
C ALA A 922 24.73 -33.47 32.92
N THR A 923 24.39 -34.65 32.41
CA THR A 923 25.37 -35.70 32.09
C THR A 923 25.38 -35.95 30.59
N PHE A 924 26.55 -35.79 29.98
CA PHE A 924 26.81 -36.00 28.57
C PHE A 924 27.48 -37.36 28.37
N SER A 925 26.95 -38.17 27.46
CA SER A 925 27.45 -39.52 27.16
C SER A 925 27.79 -39.67 25.68
N GLY A 926 28.74 -40.56 25.37
CA GLY A 926 29.23 -40.76 24.01
C GLY A 926 30.00 -39.55 23.47
N ILE A 927 30.55 -38.69 24.34
CA ILE A 927 31.39 -37.54 23.96
C ILE A 927 32.83 -37.99 23.64
N PRO A 928 33.60 -37.22 22.86
CA PRO A 928 35.01 -37.50 22.65
C PRO A 928 35.79 -37.61 23.98
N ASN A 929 36.76 -38.52 24.02
CA ASN A 929 37.72 -38.57 25.12
C ASN A 929 38.71 -37.41 24.98
N GLY A 930 39.14 -36.85 26.10
CA GLY A 930 40.09 -35.74 26.13
C GLY A 930 39.98 -34.93 27.41
N THR A 931 40.72 -33.83 27.44
CA THR A 931 40.68 -32.90 28.57
C THR A 931 39.67 -31.81 28.28
N TYR A 932 38.66 -31.71 29.14
CA TYR A 932 37.65 -30.66 29.13
C TYR A 932 37.94 -29.65 30.21
N THR A 933 37.78 -28.36 29.92
CA THR A 933 37.85 -27.28 30.90
C THR A 933 36.56 -26.49 30.86
N ASP A 934 35.95 -26.31 32.03
CA ASP A 934 34.77 -25.46 32.17
C ASP A 934 35.15 -23.98 32.03
N ALA A 935 34.57 -23.30 31.05
CA ALA A 935 34.81 -21.89 30.79
C ALA A 935 34.29 -20.97 31.92
N VAL A 936 33.36 -21.48 32.74
CA VAL A 936 32.80 -20.74 33.87
C VAL A 936 33.71 -20.84 35.09
N SER A 937 33.99 -22.05 35.58
CA SER A 937 34.76 -22.26 36.82
C SER A 937 36.27 -22.48 36.64
N GLY A 938 36.74 -22.72 35.40
CA GLY A 938 38.11 -23.17 35.12
C GLY A 938 38.39 -24.63 35.50
N ALA A 939 37.40 -25.35 36.02
CA ALA A 939 37.56 -26.74 36.44
C ALA A 939 37.90 -27.64 35.24
N THR A 940 38.95 -28.44 35.39
CA THR A 940 39.44 -29.33 34.32
C THR A 940 39.19 -30.80 34.65
N THR A 941 38.63 -31.53 33.69
CA THR A 941 38.29 -32.96 33.80
C THR A 941 38.84 -33.72 32.60
N THR A 942 39.54 -34.82 32.83
CA THR A 942 39.97 -35.73 31.75
C THR A 942 38.96 -36.86 31.59
N VAL A 943 38.34 -36.94 30.42
CA VAL A 943 37.33 -37.94 30.05
C VAL A 943 38.01 -39.10 29.30
N THR A 944 37.83 -40.33 29.80
CA THR A 944 38.40 -41.55 29.19
C THR A 944 37.33 -42.60 28.82
N ASN A 945 36.10 -42.43 29.28
CA ASN A 945 34.98 -43.34 29.08
C ASN A 945 33.85 -42.71 28.25
N GLY A 946 34.08 -41.54 27.65
CA GLY A 946 33.08 -40.79 26.90
C GLY A 946 31.91 -40.26 27.72
N THR A 947 32.10 -40.00 29.02
CA THR A 947 31.06 -39.44 29.89
C THR A 947 31.60 -38.29 30.74
N LEU A 948 30.84 -37.21 30.85
CA LEU A 948 31.11 -36.07 31.74
C LEU A 948 29.80 -35.57 32.36
N THR A 949 29.81 -35.28 33.66
CA THR A 949 28.70 -34.60 34.35
C THR A 949 29.10 -33.16 34.63
N ALA A 950 28.37 -32.21 34.06
CA ALA A 950 28.50 -30.79 34.34
C ALA A 950 27.63 -30.43 35.54
N SER A 951 28.23 -29.80 36.56
CA SER A 951 27.53 -29.36 37.76
C SER A 951 27.16 -27.88 37.65
N VAL A 952 25.92 -27.55 37.99
CA VAL A 952 25.38 -26.18 37.97
C VAL A 952 24.72 -25.89 39.32
N SER A 953 24.99 -24.72 39.89
CA SER A 953 24.59 -24.28 41.24
C SER A 953 23.10 -23.99 41.38
N GLY A 954 22.45 -23.46 40.35
CA GLY A 954 21.02 -23.14 40.39
C GLY A 954 20.55 -22.40 39.15
N GLN A 955 19.31 -21.90 39.19
CA GLN A 955 18.73 -21.11 38.11
C GLN A 955 19.53 -19.84 37.85
N GLY A 956 19.77 -19.52 36.57
CA GLY A 956 20.57 -18.36 36.18
C GLY A 956 22.08 -18.66 36.07
N ASP A 957 22.53 -19.82 36.55
CA ASP A 957 23.90 -20.31 36.34
C ASP A 957 23.98 -21.30 35.17
N MET A 958 25.20 -21.54 34.69
CA MET A 958 25.49 -22.57 33.69
C MET A 958 26.90 -23.13 33.87
N ALA A 959 27.19 -24.22 33.17
CA ALA A 959 28.52 -24.77 32.99
C ALA A 959 28.79 -24.99 31.50
N VAL A 960 30.03 -24.70 31.06
CA VAL A 960 30.44 -24.78 29.66
C VAL A 960 31.77 -25.52 29.55
N TYR A 961 31.73 -26.85 29.47
CA TYR A 961 32.94 -27.66 29.33
C TYR A 961 33.43 -27.71 27.89
N VAL A 962 34.60 -27.14 27.63
CA VAL A 962 35.23 -27.07 26.30
C VAL A 962 36.33 -28.11 26.19
N LEU A 963 36.30 -28.94 25.15
CA LEU A 963 37.34 -29.91 24.84
C LEU A 963 38.58 -29.21 24.30
N ALA A 964 39.75 -29.48 24.90
CA ALA A 964 41.02 -29.11 24.29
C ALA A 964 41.30 -30.04 23.09
N THR A 965 41.33 -29.47 21.88
CA THR A 965 41.66 -30.17 20.64
C THR A 965 43.05 -29.80 20.15
N ALA A 966 43.48 -30.36 19.01
CA ALA A 966 44.77 -30.02 18.41
C ALA A 966 44.79 -28.60 17.81
N LEU A 967 43.63 -28.08 17.40
CA LEU A 967 43.49 -26.77 16.75
C LEU A 967 43.01 -25.69 17.73
N THR A 968 42.23 -26.06 18.74
CA THR A 968 41.61 -25.11 19.67
C THR A 968 41.87 -25.54 21.11
N ALA A 969 42.55 -24.68 21.86
CA ALA A 969 42.71 -24.86 23.29
C ALA A 969 41.40 -24.56 24.02
N ALA A 970 41.15 -25.23 25.15
CA ALA A 970 40.09 -24.81 26.06
C ALA A 970 40.51 -23.50 26.76
N PRO A 971 39.62 -22.50 26.90
CA PRO A 971 40.01 -21.15 27.28
C PRO A 971 40.40 -20.98 28.76
N GLY A 972 40.19 -21.99 29.61
CA GLY A 972 40.30 -21.81 31.06
C GLY A 972 39.05 -21.12 31.63
N GLN A 973 39.15 -20.55 32.83
CA GLN A 973 38.10 -19.66 33.35
C GLN A 973 38.12 -18.35 32.55
N VAL A 974 36.95 -17.95 32.05
CA VAL A 974 36.74 -16.71 31.30
C VAL A 974 35.97 -15.71 32.16
N GLY A 975 36.53 -14.52 32.32
CA GLY A 975 36.00 -13.46 33.18
C GLY A 975 36.00 -13.80 34.68
N ASP A 976 35.66 -12.81 35.50
CA ASP A 976 35.57 -12.93 36.95
C ASP A 976 34.21 -13.46 37.42
N ALA A 977 34.17 -14.15 38.57
CA ALA A 977 32.93 -14.63 39.17
C ALA A 977 31.97 -13.47 39.51
N GLY A 978 30.74 -13.53 39.02
CA GLY A 978 29.70 -12.53 39.26
C GLY A 978 28.55 -13.06 40.13
N PRO A 979 27.44 -12.29 40.26
CA PRO A 979 26.22 -12.73 40.94
C PRO A 979 25.61 -14.01 40.35
N TYR A 980 25.85 -14.22 39.06
CA TYR A 980 25.59 -15.45 38.30
C TYR A 980 26.90 -15.91 37.65
N LEU A 981 26.92 -17.15 37.15
CA LEU A 981 28.10 -17.84 36.61
C LEU A 981 29.20 -18.09 37.65
N SER A 982 28.83 -18.37 38.90
CA SER A 982 29.77 -18.46 40.04
C SER A 982 30.75 -19.63 39.99
#